data_AF-A0A542IUZ8-F1
#
_entry.id   AF-A0A542IUZ8-F1
#
_cell.length_a   1.000
_cell.length_b   1.000
_cell.length_c   1.000
_cell.angle_alpha   90.00
_cell.angle_beta   90.00
_cell.angle_gamma   90.00
#
_symmetry.space_group_name_H-M   'P 1'
#
loop_
_entity.id
_entity.type
_entity.pdbx_description
1 polymer ?
#
loop_
_entity_poly.entity_id
_entity_poly.type
_entity_poly.pdbx_seq_one_letter_code
_entity_poly.pdbx_strand_id
1 'polypeptide(L)'
;MLTDLSVPTNGTKDGVLLKVEPPEVAFTAPALTRQRVLFASAEAYPFMKVGGLADVSSALPKRLSELGFDVRLVIPAYKGLGGSPVLTIDVPFGPIAERVTVRRLPSLGAVDVLALDAPGWFDRELPYSYQDNDVMPFVLFSKAVTALAAQGEWRPNIIHCNDWHCGLVAQEARQGVHRQALASTGIVFTIHNIAYQGPVGAATDRLIGLPQGGSLLERGIAFADRINTVSPRYMEEILTPAQGAGLDGLLRARRGAARGILNGVDYAEFSPGLDPWIDTRYNGDFVAGKGANKKVLQKLSNLEPAPDRPLFGMVARLVSQKGISLLTSALEQFVARGAQVVVMGEGAPRYRRQLQLATRCYPGSVSYHPTSSESLARQVYAGSDFFLAPSVFEPCGLTPLIALKYGTIPIVRRTGGLADTVTDYVEDPAEGLGFVFVQRRVASMLSAVDNALAVYSRMPEMNHLQRRAMRADFSWRVPAREYVAVYEEALHSRSNIEVSRSTEQTSQPGLRSRPASAPLPLALVHHANQFLITDGYQDREGLTSLIRGYSALLRMHEKYRVPLNLHLSGTLIEAAAWQHPWFLAEVRRLRDVGLVSLTGGTYSENVLTAFDREYNRRQLQELFWLYRHHLGCASSDLEICWVPERVWDTDRLAKVLTDPRLPNGGYRYVLLDDRLLYPSDGAHGVSDRLEFDGADPASPPPSDALRPYRIKGGKGLQVVPMSTRLRYWIPPDDRSHWRSLSRAAELPTAPGDDSILVYADDMEKSAGVGAWHPSALGRYEEFLRWLATQPKLLPVDLSSWLRQRRRSPGVRVVERGTFVELAKDWHAGEDYSGWCKDEAWAPYQEHLARARRVVADAERAGAEHRLTALAWKHVLASGYETAWHDTAHPDRLPAAWAKAVASHVRAACVLAAAAGWFGRQARPLEAEMIDIDDDGAEELVLRSEHLFAVLAPERGGRLVYLAYRGSNGGVLVIGNPTDDWNRQEELNTYMDVPANHPGGLADGGGVHDRYEVSIDWGDGIVVSELRNVQEDSPLFGLCKRVALAGAVPSLLVAYDLPPGADGVTVHTCLSPDYYRLLRHGVAALQRTGGTSWQGASSRATHVWVALADDEDSAWCDPEAQEPGHGVLISLRAQARSFHLLIGLGEIDEKVAQETVKSARERLAVLAARELTGDRA
;
A
#
# COMPACT_ATOMS: atom_id res chain seq x y z
N MET A 1 62.97 -29.10 24.13
CA MET A 1 63.42 -29.12 25.54
C MET A 1 62.17 -29.28 26.38
N LEU A 2 61.91 -30.52 26.83
CA LEU A 2 62.16 -30.96 28.22
C LEU A 2 61.19 -30.25 29.19
N THR A 3 60.04 -30.88 29.46
CA THR A 3 59.76 -31.77 30.62
C THR A 3 59.35 -31.00 31.87
N ASP A 4 58.06 -31.12 32.20
CA ASP A 4 57.54 -31.79 33.41
C ASP A 4 58.15 -31.41 34.77
N LEU A 5 57.30 -30.94 35.71
CA LEU A 5 56.94 -31.72 36.90
C LEU A 5 56.13 -30.91 37.94
N SER A 6 55.00 -31.54 38.32
CA SER A 6 54.49 -31.75 39.69
C SER A 6 53.88 -30.60 40.51
N VAL A 7 52.66 -30.87 41.01
CA VAL A 7 52.15 -30.37 42.29
C VAL A 7 51.38 -31.50 43.00
N PRO A 8 51.62 -31.78 44.29
CA PRO A 8 50.75 -32.63 45.10
C PRO A 8 49.82 -31.81 46.02
N THR A 9 48.52 -32.13 45.86
CA THR A 9 47.44 -32.37 46.84
C THR A 9 47.63 -32.06 48.36
N ASN A 10 46.63 -31.36 48.95
CA ASN A 10 45.49 -31.91 49.74
C ASN A 10 45.05 -31.07 50.96
N GLY A 11 43.73 -31.06 51.24
CA GLY A 11 43.15 -30.88 52.58
C GLY A 11 42.00 -29.85 52.69
N THR A 12 40.78 -30.13 52.20
CA THR A 12 39.58 -30.65 52.91
C THR A 12 38.89 -29.72 53.94
N LYS A 13 37.60 -29.41 53.75
CA LYS A 13 36.48 -30.10 54.44
C LYS A 13 35.07 -29.71 53.93
N ASP A 14 34.17 -30.67 54.12
CA ASP A 14 32.91 -30.93 53.43
C ASP A 14 31.68 -30.07 53.78
N GLY A 15 30.76 -30.01 52.81
CA GLY A 15 29.32 -29.83 52.99
C GLY A 15 28.58 -30.58 51.87
N VAL A 16 27.77 -31.58 52.25
CA VAL A 16 27.14 -32.62 51.42
C VAL A 16 26.00 -32.07 50.54
N LEU A 17 25.95 -32.43 49.25
CA LEU A 17 24.73 -32.51 48.42
C LEU A 17 24.88 -33.59 47.32
N LEU A 18 23.83 -34.37 47.15
CA LEU A 18 23.73 -35.63 46.40
C LEU A 18 24.04 -35.50 44.89
N LYS A 19 24.94 -36.36 44.39
CA LYS A 19 25.11 -36.67 42.95
C LYS A 19 24.18 -37.83 42.57
N VAL A 20 23.34 -37.62 41.56
CA VAL A 20 22.76 -38.69 40.75
C VAL A 20 23.53 -38.72 39.44
N GLU A 21 24.36 -39.74 39.23
CA GLU A 21 25.03 -40.00 37.95
C GLU A 21 24.10 -40.85 37.07
N PRO A 22 23.86 -40.48 35.80
CA PRO A 22 23.22 -41.38 34.84
C PRO A 22 24.24 -42.40 34.28
N PRO A 23 23.80 -43.61 33.89
CA PRO A 23 24.69 -44.72 33.60
C PRO A 23 25.36 -44.58 32.22
N GLU A 24 26.65 -44.90 32.16
CA GLU A 24 27.33 -45.24 30.91
C GLU A 24 26.76 -46.56 30.37
N VAL A 25 26.05 -46.48 29.25
CA VAL A 25 25.74 -47.65 28.42
C VAL A 25 26.71 -47.62 27.25
N ALA A 26 27.71 -48.51 27.28
CA ALA A 26 28.56 -48.81 26.15
C ALA A 26 27.70 -49.45 25.05
N PHE A 27 27.39 -48.69 24.00
CA PHE A 27 26.84 -49.23 22.77
C PHE A 27 27.99 -49.73 21.90
N THR A 28 28.19 -51.04 21.85
CA THR A 28 28.80 -51.68 20.69
C THR A 28 27.88 -51.48 19.49
N ALA A 29 28.19 -50.48 18.66
CA ALA A 29 27.41 -50.16 17.47
C ALA A 29 27.53 -51.29 16.42
N PRO A 30 26.41 -51.81 15.88
CA PRO A 30 26.45 -52.37 14.53
C PRO A 30 26.81 -51.20 13.58
N ALA A 31 27.48 -51.48 12.47
CA ALA A 31 27.84 -50.46 11.48
C ALA A 31 26.58 -49.74 10.94
N LEU A 32 26.17 -48.65 11.58
CA LEU A 32 25.11 -47.77 11.13
C LEU A 32 25.64 -46.98 9.93
N THR A 33 25.03 -47.17 8.78
CA THR A 33 25.31 -46.35 7.60
C THR A 33 25.02 -44.89 7.92
N ARG A 34 26.06 -44.05 7.83
CA ARG A 34 25.98 -42.60 8.04
C ARG A 34 24.90 -42.01 7.12
N GLN A 35 23.88 -41.34 7.65
CA GLN A 35 22.80 -40.75 6.84
C GLN A 35 23.37 -39.62 5.96
N ARG A 36 23.03 -39.66 4.67
CA ARG A 36 23.55 -38.74 3.65
C ARG A 36 22.55 -37.62 3.35
N VAL A 37 23.02 -36.37 3.38
CA VAL A 37 22.20 -35.17 3.17
C VAL A 37 22.78 -34.37 2.00
N LEU A 38 21.98 -34.17 0.96
CA LEU A 38 22.27 -33.21 -0.10
C LEU A 38 21.56 -31.89 0.24
N PHE A 39 22.33 -30.91 0.69
CA PHE A 39 21.85 -29.58 1.05
C PHE A 39 21.98 -28.65 -0.15
N ALA A 40 20.86 -28.19 -0.72
CA ALA A 40 20.83 -27.33 -1.89
C ALA A 40 20.47 -25.90 -1.51
N SER A 41 21.26 -24.94 -1.98
CA SER A 41 21.03 -23.51 -1.75
C SER A 41 21.55 -22.67 -2.93
N ALA A 42 20.98 -21.47 -3.11
CA ALA A 42 21.52 -20.49 -4.04
C ALA A 42 22.74 -19.74 -3.47
N GLU A 43 22.91 -19.69 -2.15
CA GLU A 43 24.01 -18.95 -1.53
C GLU A 43 24.56 -19.70 -0.31
N ALA A 44 25.86 -19.55 -0.07
CA ALA A 44 26.55 -20.12 1.07
C ALA A 44 27.86 -19.37 1.33
N TYR A 45 28.03 -18.88 2.55
CA TYR A 45 29.27 -18.21 2.96
C TYR A 45 30.42 -19.23 3.12
N PRO A 46 31.66 -18.95 2.66
CA PRO A 46 32.17 -17.69 2.10
C PRO A 46 32.14 -17.61 0.56
N PHE A 47 31.46 -18.53 -0.12
CA PHE A 47 31.46 -18.60 -1.59
C PHE A 47 30.57 -17.53 -2.23
N MET A 48 29.36 -17.34 -1.71
CA MET A 48 28.40 -16.35 -2.21
C MET A 48 27.46 -15.92 -1.08
N LYS A 49 27.25 -14.60 -0.93
CA LYS A 49 26.38 -14.03 0.10
C LYS A 49 25.60 -12.82 -0.42
N VAL A 50 24.27 -12.91 -0.38
CA VAL A 50 23.32 -11.81 -0.60
C VAL A 50 22.53 -11.51 0.67
N GLY A 51 22.15 -12.55 1.42
CA GLY A 51 21.38 -12.40 2.66
C GLY A 51 21.73 -13.42 3.73
N GLY A 52 20.83 -13.54 4.71
CA GLY A 52 20.99 -14.48 5.83
C GLY A 52 20.87 -15.95 5.43
N LEU A 53 20.38 -16.26 4.22
CA LEU A 53 20.33 -17.64 3.74
C LEU A 53 21.76 -18.19 3.55
N ALA A 54 22.74 -17.35 3.18
CA ALA A 54 24.14 -17.74 3.07
C ALA A 54 24.74 -18.15 4.42
N ASP A 55 24.36 -17.45 5.49
CA ASP A 55 24.80 -17.74 6.87
C ASP A 55 24.18 -19.07 7.34
N VAL A 56 22.89 -19.30 7.08
CA VAL A 56 22.23 -20.58 7.39
C VAL A 56 22.84 -21.74 6.59
N SER A 57 23.08 -21.54 5.30
CA SER A 57 23.57 -22.56 4.36
C SER A 57 25.04 -22.93 4.59
N SER A 58 25.77 -22.17 5.38
CA SER A 58 27.13 -22.53 5.83
C SER A 58 27.10 -23.19 7.22
N ALA A 59 26.32 -22.64 8.15
CA ALA A 59 26.34 -23.07 9.55
C ALA A 59 25.58 -24.37 9.81
N LEU A 60 24.36 -24.52 9.28
CA LEU A 60 23.54 -25.71 9.51
C LEU A 60 24.21 -26.98 8.94
N PRO A 61 24.76 -27.00 7.70
CA PRO A 61 25.49 -28.15 7.18
C PRO A 61 26.69 -28.57 8.04
N LYS A 62 27.50 -27.62 8.53
CA LYS A 62 28.61 -27.91 9.46
C LYS A 62 28.09 -28.60 10.71
N ARG A 63 27.01 -28.05 11.30
CA ARG A 63 26.44 -28.61 12.52
C ARG A 63 25.82 -29.99 12.32
N LEU A 64 25.20 -30.25 11.17
CA LEU A 64 24.72 -31.59 10.80
C LEU A 64 25.87 -32.58 10.65
N SER A 65 26.99 -32.18 10.05
CA SER A 65 28.19 -33.02 9.93
C SER A 65 28.77 -33.39 11.30
N GLU A 66 28.81 -32.45 12.24
CA GLU A 66 29.19 -32.68 13.64
C GLU A 66 28.23 -33.62 14.39
N LEU A 67 26.95 -33.63 14.01
CA LEU A 67 25.95 -34.59 14.52
C LEU A 67 26.04 -35.96 13.83
N GLY A 68 27.04 -36.19 12.98
CA GLY A 68 27.30 -37.47 12.35
C GLY A 68 26.65 -37.65 10.98
N PHE A 69 26.06 -36.63 10.36
CA PHE A 69 25.56 -36.74 8.97
C PHE A 69 26.68 -36.62 7.94
N ASP A 70 26.56 -37.31 6.82
CA ASP A 70 27.43 -37.13 5.65
C ASP A 70 26.78 -36.08 4.74
N VAL A 71 27.30 -34.85 4.78
CA VAL A 71 26.64 -33.68 4.17
C VAL A 71 27.40 -33.21 2.94
N ARG A 72 26.66 -33.08 1.82
CA ARG A 72 27.12 -32.37 0.63
C ARG A 72 26.30 -31.11 0.43
N LEU A 73 26.97 -29.97 0.38
CA LEU A 73 26.38 -28.68 0.04
C LEU A 73 26.51 -28.46 -1.47
N VAL A 74 25.42 -28.15 -2.15
CA VAL A 74 25.41 -27.83 -3.58
C VAL A 74 24.92 -26.41 -3.81
N ILE A 75 25.70 -25.64 -4.59
CA ILE A 75 25.40 -24.26 -5.00
C ILE A 75 25.65 -24.10 -6.51
N PRO A 76 25.14 -23.05 -7.17
CA PRO A 76 25.53 -22.73 -8.54
C PRO A 76 27.01 -22.31 -8.64
N ALA A 77 27.66 -22.58 -9.77
CA ALA A 77 29.03 -22.13 -10.03
C ALA A 77 29.05 -20.67 -10.50
N TYR A 78 28.94 -19.73 -9.56
CA TYR A 78 29.02 -18.30 -9.84
C TYR A 78 30.39 -17.86 -10.37
N LYS A 79 30.42 -16.70 -11.03
CA LYS A 79 31.64 -16.11 -11.58
C LYS A 79 32.72 -16.00 -10.50
N GLY A 80 33.90 -16.54 -10.79
CA GLY A 80 35.05 -16.53 -9.87
C GLY A 80 35.10 -17.70 -8.89
N LEU A 81 34.07 -18.55 -8.80
CA LEU A 81 34.15 -19.81 -8.07
C LEU A 81 35.03 -20.81 -8.84
N GLY A 82 36.15 -21.22 -8.25
CA GLY A 82 37.08 -22.17 -8.85
C GLY A 82 36.62 -23.63 -8.75
N GLY A 83 37.54 -24.52 -8.37
CA GLY A 83 37.26 -25.93 -8.10
C GLY A 83 37.54 -26.87 -9.26
N SER A 84 37.71 -28.16 -8.93
CA SER A 84 38.07 -29.23 -9.86
C SER A 84 36.82 -29.98 -10.35
N PRO A 85 36.69 -30.29 -11.65
CA PRO A 85 35.58 -31.09 -12.16
C PRO A 85 35.59 -32.50 -11.54
N VAL A 86 34.41 -32.97 -11.13
CA VAL A 86 34.21 -34.29 -10.51
C VAL A 86 33.46 -35.22 -11.45
N LEU A 87 32.38 -34.73 -12.05
CA LEU A 87 31.57 -35.46 -13.02
C LEU A 87 30.80 -34.47 -13.89
N THR A 88 30.37 -34.93 -15.07
CA THR A 88 29.47 -34.19 -15.95
C THR A 88 28.17 -34.97 -16.11
N ILE A 89 27.05 -34.28 -15.99
CA ILE A 89 25.70 -34.83 -16.16
C ILE A 89 24.96 -34.07 -17.26
N ASP A 90 24.22 -34.82 -18.07
CA ASP A 90 23.28 -34.25 -19.03
C ASP A 90 21.94 -34.05 -18.34
N VAL A 91 21.48 -32.80 -18.28
CA VAL A 91 20.27 -32.38 -17.57
C VAL A 91 19.17 -32.09 -18.59
N PRO A 92 18.06 -32.84 -18.60
CA PRO A 92 16.95 -32.56 -19.51
C PRO A 92 16.34 -31.17 -19.27
N PHE A 93 16.36 -30.31 -20.29
CA PHE A 93 15.84 -28.93 -20.22
C PHE A 93 14.95 -28.64 -21.45
N GLY A 94 13.72 -29.12 -21.38
CA GLY A 94 12.80 -29.11 -22.52
C GLY A 94 13.25 -30.07 -23.63
N PRO A 95 13.32 -29.63 -24.90
CA PRO A 95 13.70 -30.50 -26.00
C PRO A 95 15.21 -30.78 -26.09
N ILE A 96 16.04 -30.09 -25.29
CA ILE A 96 17.50 -30.25 -25.28
C ILE A 96 17.99 -30.81 -23.94
N ALA A 97 19.21 -31.33 -23.94
CA ALA A 97 19.94 -31.66 -22.72
C ALA A 97 21.04 -30.62 -22.50
N GLU A 98 21.02 -29.96 -21.34
CA GLU A 98 22.05 -29.02 -20.90
C GLU A 98 23.17 -29.80 -20.20
N ARG A 99 24.41 -29.60 -20.63
CA ARG A 99 25.57 -30.28 -20.06
C ARG A 99 26.07 -29.52 -18.83
N VAL A 100 25.88 -30.11 -17.65
CA VAL A 100 26.27 -29.51 -16.36
C VAL A 100 27.47 -30.24 -15.79
N THR A 101 28.54 -29.50 -15.49
CA THR A 101 29.75 -30.03 -14.84
C THR A 101 29.68 -29.78 -13.35
N VAL A 102 29.76 -30.84 -12.54
CA VAL A 102 29.85 -30.72 -11.09
C VAL A 102 31.30 -30.50 -10.71
N ARG A 103 31.58 -29.42 -10.00
CA ARG A 103 32.92 -29.04 -9.54
C ARG A 103 32.99 -29.17 -8.03
N ARG A 104 34.12 -29.62 -7.50
CA ARG A 104 34.39 -29.64 -6.06
C ARG A 104 35.08 -28.35 -5.66
N LEU A 105 34.47 -27.62 -4.72
CA LEU A 105 35.03 -26.45 -4.07
C LEU A 105 35.78 -26.85 -2.79
N PRO A 106 36.56 -25.94 -2.16
CA PRO A 106 37.09 -26.15 -0.82
C PRO A 106 35.99 -26.56 0.17
N SER A 107 36.28 -27.49 1.07
CA SER A 107 35.30 -27.97 2.05
C SER A 107 34.97 -26.91 3.10
N LEU A 108 33.74 -26.94 3.62
CA LEU A 108 33.34 -26.18 4.81
C LEU A 108 33.46 -27.08 6.03
N GLY A 109 34.63 -27.08 6.66
CA GLY A 109 34.95 -28.08 7.69
C GLY A 109 34.90 -29.50 7.09
N ALA A 110 34.04 -30.35 7.65
CA ALA A 110 33.80 -31.71 7.17
C ALA A 110 32.62 -31.82 6.16
N VAL A 111 32.18 -30.71 5.57
CA VAL A 111 31.13 -30.66 4.55
C VAL A 111 31.76 -30.57 3.16
N ASP A 112 31.42 -31.51 2.30
CA ASP A 112 31.80 -31.51 0.88
C ASP A 112 31.00 -30.44 0.14
N VAL A 113 31.67 -29.51 -0.55
CA VAL A 113 31.00 -28.44 -1.30
C VAL A 113 31.12 -28.68 -2.80
N LEU A 114 29.98 -28.67 -3.48
CA LEU A 114 29.84 -28.88 -4.91
C LEU A 114 29.25 -27.65 -5.58
N ALA A 115 29.81 -27.26 -6.72
CA ALA A 115 29.28 -26.21 -7.59
C ALA A 115 28.76 -26.82 -8.89
N LEU A 116 27.56 -26.45 -9.30
CA LEU A 116 26.97 -26.86 -10.59
C LEU A 116 27.32 -25.83 -11.65
N ASP A 117 28.26 -26.19 -12.53
CA ASP A 117 28.79 -25.35 -13.60
C ASP A 117 28.05 -25.63 -14.91
N ALA A 118 27.32 -24.64 -15.36
CA ALA A 118 26.64 -24.60 -16.65
C ALA A 118 27.02 -23.27 -17.32
N PRO A 119 28.03 -23.27 -18.23
CA PRO A 119 28.52 -22.05 -18.86
C PRO A 119 27.39 -21.24 -19.50
N GLY A 120 27.39 -19.92 -19.27
CA GLY A 120 26.35 -19.00 -19.76
C GLY A 120 25.10 -18.88 -18.88
N TRP A 121 24.89 -19.78 -17.91
CA TRP A 121 23.76 -19.72 -16.97
C TRP A 121 24.09 -19.04 -15.64
N PHE A 122 25.27 -19.35 -15.07
CA PHE A 122 25.68 -18.89 -13.73
C PHE A 122 26.89 -17.94 -13.74
N ASP A 123 27.40 -17.55 -14.93
CA ASP A 123 28.52 -16.62 -15.08
C ASP A 123 28.10 -15.16 -14.83
N ARG A 124 27.74 -14.87 -13.58
CA ARG A 124 27.18 -13.58 -13.12
C ARG A 124 27.84 -13.19 -11.81
N GLU A 125 27.99 -11.88 -11.60
CA GLU A 125 28.58 -11.30 -10.37
C GLU A 125 27.60 -11.30 -9.19
N LEU A 126 26.31 -11.16 -9.46
CA LEU A 126 25.24 -11.30 -8.47
C LEU A 126 24.38 -12.53 -8.81
N PRO A 127 23.97 -13.33 -7.81
CA PRO A 127 23.31 -14.61 -8.05
C PRO A 127 21.88 -14.46 -8.58
N TYR A 128 21.18 -13.38 -8.22
CA TYR A 128 19.85 -13.03 -8.71
C TYR A 128 19.54 -11.54 -8.45
N SER A 129 18.71 -10.94 -9.30
CA SER A 129 18.16 -9.60 -9.08
C SER A 129 16.83 -9.65 -8.29
N TYR A 130 16.45 -8.52 -7.68
CA TYR A 130 15.18 -8.40 -6.93
C TYR A 130 13.95 -8.16 -7.83
N GLN A 131 14.11 -8.33 -9.14
CA GLN A 131 13.03 -8.22 -10.14
C GLN A 131 12.86 -9.63 -10.70
N ASP A 132 11.62 -10.14 -10.74
CA ASP A 132 11.23 -11.55 -10.95
C ASP A 132 11.60 -12.18 -12.33
N ASN A 133 12.66 -11.72 -12.98
CA ASN A 133 13.08 -12.11 -14.33
C ASN A 133 14.19 -13.18 -14.38
N ASP A 134 14.78 -13.57 -13.25
CA ASP A 134 15.94 -14.48 -13.19
C ASP A 134 15.58 -15.95 -12.87
N VAL A 135 14.38 -16.41 -13.20
CA VAL A 135 13.87 -17.72 -12.75
C VAL A 135 14.50 -18.91 -13.50
N MET A 136 14.88 -18.72 -14.77
CA MET A 136 15.36 -19.79 -15.65
C MET A 136 16.66 -20.49 -15.19
N PRO A 137 17.71 -19.78 -14.73
CA PRO A 137 18.89 -20.42 -14.13
C PRO A 137 18.55 -21.34 -12.96
N PHE A 138 17.55 -20.99 -12.15
CA PHE A 138 17.15 -21.79 -10.98
C PHE A 138 16.25 -22.98 -11.33
N VAL A 139 15.55 -22.92 -12.46
CA VAL A 139 14.91 -24.10 -13.07
C VAL A 139 15.99 -25.12 -13.47
N LEU A 140 17.04 -24.68 -14.17
CA LEU A 140 18.16 -25.56 -14.55
C LEU A 140 18.89 -26.09 -13.31
N PHE A 141 19.18 -25.21 -12.34
CA PHE A 141 19.82 -25.59 -11.08
C PHE A 141 19.03 -26.68 -10.35
N SER A 142 17.72 -26.51 -10.17
CA SER A 142 16.87 -27.50 -9.51
C SER A 142 16.87 -28.86 -10.22
N LYS A 143 16.81 -28.86 -11.57
CA LYS A 143 16.91 -30.08 -12.37
C LYS A 143 18.29 -30.74 -12.25
N ALA A 144 19.36 -29.95 -12.26
CA ALA A 144 20.73 -30.43 -12.10
C ALA A 144 20.99 -31.00 -10.69
N VAL A 145 20.45 -30.38 -9.64
CA VAL A 145 20.47 -30.93 -8.27
C VAL A 145 19.77 -32.28 -8.20
N THR A 146 18.61 -32.40 -8.86
CA THR A 146 17.83 -33.65 -8.89
C THR A 146 18.56 -34.75 -9.67
N ALA A 147 19.16 -34.40 -10.80
CA ALA A 147 19.98 -35.31 -11.60
C ALA A 147 21.23 -35.75 -10.81
N LEU A 148 21.94 -34.84 -10.16
CA LEU A 148 23.08 -35.16 -9.29
C LEU A 148 22.68 -36.13 -8.16
N ALA A 149 21.53 -35.89 -7.51
CA ALA A 149 21.04 -36.75 -6.44
C ALA A 149 20.75 -38.20 -6.89
N ALA A 150 20.42 -38.39 -8.17
CA ALA A 150 20.08 -39.69 -8.74
C ALA A 150 21.31 -40.48 -9.25
N GLN A 151 22.50 -39.88 -9.24
CA GLN A 151 23.72 -40.40 -9.87
C GLN A 151 24.73 -40.96 -8.87
N GLY A 152 25.51 -41.96 -9.31
CA GLY A 152 26.64 -42.54 -8.56
C GLY A 152 26.28 -43.39 -7.34
N GLU A 153 27.31 -43.82 -6.61
CA GLU A 153 27.22 -44.65 -5.39
C GLU A 153 26.81 -43.85 -4.14
N TRP A 154 27.06 -42.54 -4.16
CA TRP A 154 26.63 -41.63 -3.10
C TRP A 154 25.22 -41.13 -3.41
N ARG A 155 24.21 -41.80 -2.86
CA ARG A 155 22.81 -41.38 -2.94
C ARG A 155 22.35 -40.73 -1.63
N PRO A 156 21.71 -39.55 -1.67
CA PRO A 156 21.23 -38.89 -0.47
C PRO A 156 20.01 -39.62 0.11
N ASN A 157 19.98 -39.74 1.44
CA ASN A 157 18.77 -40.10 2.18
C ASN A 157 17.82 -38.89 2.25
N ILE A 158 18.38 -37.68 2.37
CA ILE A 158 17.64 -36.41 2.43
C ILE A 158 18.14 -35.45 1.35
N ILE A 159 17.21 -34.80 0.66
CA ILE A 159 17.49 -33.57 -0.08
C ILE A 159 16.85 -32.41 0.70
N HIS A 160 17.67 -31.47 1.16
CA HIS A 160 17.20 -30.26 1.84
C HIS A 160 17.31 -29.07 0.89
N CYS A 161 16.15 -28.59 0.45
CA CYS A 161 15.99 -27.47 -0.47
C CYS A 161 15.73 -26.17 0.28
N ASN A 162 16.43 -25.11 -0.10
CA ASN A 162 16.27 -23.78 0.51
C ASN A 162 15.70 -22.78 -0.51
N ASP A 163 14.56 -22.18 -0.15
CA ASP A 163 13.85 -21.13 -0.90
C ASP A 163 13.42 -21.50 -2.34
N TRP A 164 12.80 -20.53 -3.01
CA TRP A 164 12.26 -20.64 -4.36
C TRP A 164 13.30 -21.12 -5.40
N HIS A 165 14.58 -20.80 -5.19
CA HIS A 165 15.70 -21.24 -6.03
C HIS A 165 15.79 -22.77 -6.19
N CYS A 166 15.39 -23.50 -5.14
CA CYS A 166 15.38 -24.96 -5.10
C CYS A 166 13.95 -25.53 -5.19
N GLY A 167 12.96 -24.68 -5.49
CA GLY A 167 11.53 -25.00 -5.44
C GLY A 167 11.10 -26.12 -6.38
N LEU A 168 11.78 -26.27 -7.52
CA LEU A 168 11.43 -27.29 -8.51
C LEU A 168 11.99 -28.68 -8.16
N VAL A 169 13.00 -28.79 -7.29
CA VAL A 169 13.64 -30.07 -6.93
C VAL A 169 12.64 -31.09 -6.42
N ALA A 170 11.71 -30.66 -5.55
CA ALA A 170 10.72 -31.56 -4.96
C ALA A 170 9.78 -32.15 -6.02
N GLN A 171 9.32 -31.32 -6.96
CA GLN A 171 8.47 -31.78 -8.04
C GLN A 171 9.21 -32.70 -9.00
N GLU A 172 10.44 -32.36 -9.41
CA GLU A 172 11.26 -33.17 -10.31
C GLU A 172 11.61 -34.54 -9.70
N ALA A 173 11.91 -34.59 -8.41
CA ALA A 173 12.16 -35.85 -7.70
C ALA A 173 10.91 -36.73 -7.58
N ARG A 174 9.70 -36.17 -7.67
CA ARG A 174 8.43 -36.91 -7.53
C ARG A 174 7.77 -37.23 -8.86
N GLN A 175 7.94 -36.39 -9.87
CA GLN A 175 7.24 -36.47 -11.16
C GLN A 175 8.20 -36.55 -12.36
N GLY A 176 9.48 -36.20 -12.21
CA GLY A 176 10.46 -36.18 -13.28
C GLY A 176 11.06 -37.54 -13.61
N VAL A 177 12.05 -37.52 -14.51
CA VAL A 177 12.69 -38.73 -15.07
C VAL A 177 13.42 -39.59 -14.03
N HIS A 178 13.86 -38.97 -12.92
CA HIS A 178 14.59 -39.63 -11.84
C HIS A 178 13.70 -40.12 -10.69
N ARG A 179 12.36 -40.07 -10.83
CA ARG A 179 11.41 -40.40 -9.76
C ARG A 179 11.65 -41.77 -9.09
N GLN A 180 12.07 -42.78 -9.86
CA GLN A 180 12.31 -44.12 -9.33
C GLN A 180 13.59 -44.19 -8.50
N ALA A 181 14.64 -43.49 -8.94
CA ALA A 181 15.91 -43.44 -8.22
C ALA A 181 15.81 -42.69 -6.88
N LEU A 182 14.86 -41.75 -6.77
CA LEU A 182 14.65 -40.86 -5.62
C LEU A 182 13.37 -41.18 -4.83
N ALA A 183 12.76 -42.34 -5.06
CA ALA A 183 11.48 -42.71 -4.45
C ALA A 183 11.55 -42.79 -2.91
N SER A 184 12.66 -43.29 -2.38
CA SER A 184 12.93 -43.44 -0.94
C SER A 184 13.67 -42.25 -0.31
N THR A 185 14.08 -41.27 -1.10
CA THR A 185 14.76 -40.06 -0.62
C THR A 185 13.74 -39.10 -0.03
N GLY A 186 13.92 -38.70 1.24
CA GLY A 186 13.09 -37.68 1.88
C GLY A 186 13.44 -36.28 1.41
N ILE A 187 12.44 -35.42 1.23
CA ILE A 187 12.61 -34.05 0.74
C ILE A 187 12.12 -33.06 1.79
N VAL A 188 13.03 -32.18 2.22
CA VAL A 188 12.76 -31.11 3.17
C VAL A 188 12.89 -29.77 2.47
N PHE A 189 11.89 -28.90 2.67
CA PHE A 189 11.85 -27.59 2.03
C PHE A 189 11.76 -26.46 3.07
N THR A 190 12.82 -25.67 3.19
CA THR A 190 12.85 -24.49 4.07
C THR A 190 12.48 -23.22 3.31
N ILE A 191 11.47 -22.51 3.82
CA ILE A 191 11.09 -21.15 3.39
C ILE A 191 11.81 -20.15 4.29
N HIS A 192 12.76 -19.38 3.76
CA HIS A 192 13.45 -18.32 4.50
C HIS A 192 12.75 -16.98 4.34
N ASN A 193 12.13 -16.73 3.19
CA ASN A 193 11.32 -15.53 2.97
C ASN A 193 10.23 -15.76 1.92
N ILE A 194 8.97 -15.81 2.36
CA ILE A 194 7.83 -16.11 1.49
C ILE A 194 7.51 -15.02 0.46
N ALA A 195 8.06 -13.81 0.63
CA ALA A 195 7.86 -12.71 -0.29
C ALA A 195 8.54 -12.95 -1.65
N TYR A 196 9.55 -13.83 -1.73
CA TYR A 196 10.24 -14.16 -2.97
C TYR A 196 9.83 -15.55 -3.45
N GLN A 197 9.08 -15.60 -4.56
CA GLN A 197 8.41 -16.83 -4.97
C GLN A 197 8.97 -17.45 -6.26
N GLY A 198 9.66 -16.69 -7.09
CA GLY A 198 10.11 -17.14 -8.41
C GLY A 198 8.95 -17.50 -9.33
N PRO A 199 8.09 -16.54 -9.73
CA PRO A 199 6.94 -16.82 -10.57
C PRO A 199 7.36 -17.39 -11.93
N VAL A 200 6.64 -18.40 -12.42
CA VAL A 200 6.88 -18.98 -13.75
C VAL A 200 5.65 -18.79 -14.64
N GLY A 201 5.89 -18.48 -15.92
CA GLY A 201 4.83 -18.29 -16.90
C GLY A 201 4.56 -19.56 -17.73
N ALA A 202 3.47 -19.53 -18.49
CA ALA A 202 3.06 -20.65 -19.35
C ALA A 202 4.15 -21.10 -20.35
N ALA A 203 5.05 -20.21 -20.77
CA ALA A 203 6.19 -20.55 -21.62
C ALA A 203 7.21 -21.43 -20.89
N THR A 204 7.59 -21.07 -19.67
CA THR A 204 8.45 -21.88 -18.80
C THR A 204 7.78 -23.22 -18.52
N ASP A 205 6.50 -23.21 -18.13
CA ASP A 205 5.75 -24.44 -17.81
C ASP A 205 5.73 -25.41 -18.98
N ARG A 206 5.51 -24.93 -20.21
CA ARG A 206 5.62 -25.75 -21.43
C ARG A 206 7.03 -26.28 -21.65
N LEU A 207 8.04 -25.44 -21.47
CA LEU A 207 9.44 -25.84 -21.64
C LEU A 207 9.83 -26.95 -20.67
N ILE A 208 9.33 -26.92 -19.43
CA ILE A 208 9.66 -27.94 -18.42
C ILE A 208 8.63 -29.06 -18.30
N GLY A 209 7.56 -29.04 -19.11
CA GLY A 209 6.56 -30.11 -19.17
C GLY A 209 5.56 -30.13 -18.01
N LEU A 210 5.19 -28.98 -17.46
CA LEU A 210 4.38 -28.86 -16.23
C LEU A 210 3.05 -28.11 -16.46
N PRO A 211 2.06 -28.27 -15.55
CA PRO A 211 0.81 -27.52 -15.59
C PRO A 211 1.03 -26.01 -15.49
N GLN A 212 0.15 -25.22 -16.13
CA GLN A 212 0.28 -23.76 -16.19
C GLN A 212 -0.08 -23.08 -14.85
N GLY A 213 0.73 -22.10 -14.43
CA GLY A 213 0.29 -21.00 -13.55
C GLY A 213 0.63 -21.10 -12.06
N GLY A 214 1.92 -21.19 -11.70
CA GLY A 214 2.37 -21.14 -10.30
C GLY A 214 3.77 -20.56 -10.12
N SER A 215 4.34 -20.66 -8.92
CA SER A 215 5.72 -20.22 -8.62
C SER A 215 6.66 -21.39 -8.29
N LEU A 216 7.99 -21.18 -8.35
CA LEU A 216 8.93 -22.22 -7.93
C LEU A 216 8.76 -22.54 -6.44
N LEU A 217 8.56 -21.52 -5.59
CA LEU A 217 8.32 -21.70 -4.16
C LEU A 217 7.07 -22.56 -3.90
N GLU A 218 5.98 -22.28 -4.62
CA GLU A 218 4.74 -23.05 -4.53
C GLU A 218 4.97 -24.54 -4.83
N ARG A 219 5.75 -24.86 -5.86
CA ARG A 219 6.13 -26.24 -6.22
C ARG A 219 6.93 -26.90 -5.10
N GLY A 220 7.84 -26.17 -4.46
CA GLY A 220 8.59 -26.66 -3.31
C GLY A 220 7.68 -27.07 -2.16
N ILE A 221 6.73 -26.20 -1.82
CA ILE A 221 5.74 -26.44 -0.75
C ILE A 221 4.80 -27.60 -1.11
N ALA A 222 4.33 -27.66 -2.35
CA ALA A 222 3.35 -28.65 -2.78
C ALA A 222 3.92 -30.09 -2.75
N PHE A 223 5.18 -30.26 -3.16
CA PHE A 223 5.76 -31.59 -3.43
C PHE A 223 6.77 -32.10 -2.39
N ALA A 224 7.28 -31.24 -1.50
CA ALA A 224 8.18 -31.69 -0.43
C ALA A 224 7.48 -32.68 0.53
N ASP A 225 8.25 -33.43 1.30
CA ASP A 225 7.70 -34.34 2.32
C ASP A 225 7.50 -33.62 3.66
N ARG A 226 8.45 -32.74 3.99
CA ARG A 226 8.38 -31.82 5.13
C ARG A 226 8.74 -30.40 4.71
N ILE A 227 8.05 -29.45 5.33
CA ILE A 227 8.21 -28.03 5.09
C ILE A 227 8.60 -27.39 6.42
N ASN A 228 9.50 -26.44 6.40
CA ASN A 228 9.72 -25.58 7.55
C ASN A 228 9.94 -24.13 7.15
N THR A 229 9.80 -23.24 8.13
CA THR A 229 10.30 -21.87 8.03
C THR A 229 11.16 -21.53 9.24
N VAL A 230 11.74 -20.34 9.26
CA VAL A 230 12.88 -19.97 10.09
C VAL A 230 12.50 -19.35 11.46
N SER A 231 11.24 -19.46 11.87
CA SER A 231 10.79 -19.28 13.25
C SER A 231 9.37 -19.82 13.48
N PRO A 232 9.01 -20.24 14.71
CA PRO A 232 7.65 -20.64 15.08
C PRO A 232 6.60 -19.55 14.81
N ARG A 233 6.85 -18.31 15.25
CA ARG A 233 5.90 -17.22 15.05
C ARG A 233 5.74 -16.88 13.59
N TYR A 234 6.82 -16.84 12.81
CA TYR A 234 6.70 -16.58 11.39
C TYR A 234 5.93 -17.68 10.67
N MET A 235 6.05 -18.95 11.10
CA MET A 235 5.21 -20.02 10.58
C MET A 235 3.71 -19.75 10.83
N GLU A 236 3.33 -19.24 12.00
CA GLU A 236 1.94 -18.82 12.26
C GLU A 236 1.52 -17.66 11.36
N GLU A 237 2.40 -16.67 11.22
CA GLU A 237 2.17 -15.47 10.42
C GLU A 237 1.97 -15.79 8.93
N ILE A 238 2.82 -16.62 8.31
CA ILE A 238 2.70 -16.98 6.88
C ILE A 238 1.52 -17.92 6.57
N LEU A 239 0.87 -18.47 7.58
CA LEU A 239 -0.41 -19.17 7.43
C LEU A 239 -1.59 -18.20 7.34
N THR A 240 -1.37 -16.91 7.56
CA THR A 240 -2.38 -15.87 7.36
C THR A 240 -2.25 -15.27 5.95
N PRO A 241 -3.36 -14.86 5.31
CA PRO A 241 -3.30 -14.17 4.02
C PRO A 241 -2.48 -12.87 4.06
N ALA A 242 -2.47 -12.17 5.20
CA ALA A 242 -1.75 -10.92 5.39
C ALA A 242 -0.22 -11.05 5.21
N GLN A 243 0.35 -12.20 5.58
CA GLN A 243 1.81 -12.43 5.52
C GLN A 243 2.22 -13.65 4.70
N GLY A 244 1.28 -14.45 4.21
CA GLY A 244 1.54 -15.66 3.44
C GLY A 244 1.75 -15.46 1.94
N ALA A 245 1.68 -14.20 1.47
CA ALA A 245 1.95 -13.80 0.09
C ALA A 245 1.17 -14.62 -0.97
N GLY A 246 -0.05 -15.08 -0.66
CA GLY A 246 -0.88 -15.89 -1.56
C GLY A 246 -0.61 -17.40 -1.52
N LEU A 247 0.40 -17.86 -0.78
CA LEU A 247 0.73 -19.28 -0.56
C LEU A 247 0.22 -19.82 0.78
N ASP A 248 -0.38 -18.97 1.61
CA ASP A 248 -0.97 -19.33 2.91
C ASP A 248 -2.00 -20.47 2.79
N GLY A 249 -2.81 -20.48 1.73
CA GLY A 249 -3.77 -21.55 1.47
C GLY A 249 -3.11 -22.91 1.28
N LEU A 250 -2.02 -22.95 0.50
CA LEU A 250 -1.23 -24.16 0.27
C LEU A 250 -0.53 -24.60 1.56
N LEU A 251 0.06 -23.66 2.31
CA LEU A 251 0.71 -23.94 3.59
C LEU A 251 -0.26 -24.46 4.66
N ARG A 252 -1.48 -23.91 4.73
CA ARG A 252 -2.54 -24.43 5.62
C ARG A 252 -2.96 -25.85 5.23
N ALA A 253 -3.15 -26.12 3.94
CA ALA A 253 -3.44 -27.48 3.46
C ALA A 253 -2.31 -28.47 3.80
N ARG A 254 -1.08 -27.97 3.86
CA ARG A 254 0.14 -28.72 4.21
C ARG A 254 0.54 -28.58 5.70
N ARG A 255 -0.30 -28.03 6.58
CA ARG A 255 0.05 -27.69 7.97
C ARG A 255 0.57 -28.88 8.77
N GLY A 256 -0.01 -30.06 8.57
CA GLY A 256 0.45 -31.29 9.24
C GLY A 256 1.86 -31.74 8.84
N ALA A 257 2.44 -31.15 7.81
CA ALA A 257 3.81 -31.38 7.36
C ALA A 257 4.70 -30.12 7.49
N ALA A 258 4.21 -29.04 8.12
CA ALA A 258 4.87 -27.74 8.16
C ALA A 258 5.15 -27.29 9.61
N ARG A 259 6.37 -26.87 9.92
CA ARG A 259 6.74 -26.35 11.25
C ARG A 259 7.73 -25.18 11.21
N GLY A 260 7.73 -24.32 12.22
CA GLY A 260 8.75 -23.27 12.36
C GLY A 260 9.93 -23.77 13.19
N ILE A 261 11.16 -23.50 12.74
CA ILE A 261 12.40 -23.80 13.44
C ILE A 261 13.22 -22.52 13.47
N LEU A 262 13.53 -22.00 14.65
CA LEU A 262 14.31 -20.77 14.78
C LEU A 262 15.74 -20.98 14.25
N ASN A 263 16.28 -20.07 13.44
CA ASN A 263 17.69 -20.16 13.03
C ASN A 263 18.64 -19.94 14.21
N GLY A 264 19.81 -20.58 14.13
CA GLY A 264 20.92 -20.28 15.03
C GLY A 264 21.88 -19.24 14.47
N VAL A 265 22.80 -18.78 15.32
CA VAL A 265 23.98 -17.99 14.97
C VAL A 265 25.22 -18.88 15.07
N ASP A 266 26.13 -18.77 14.11
CA ASP A 266 27.42 -19.45 14.20
C ASP A 266 28.39 -18.66 15.07
N TYR A 267 28.51 -19.02 16.35
CA TYR A 267 29.42 -18.35 17.28
C TYR A 267 30.92 -18.64 17.03
N ALA A 268 31.28 -19.53 16.11
CA ALA A 268 32.67 -19.61 15.62
C ALA A 268 32.99 -18.42 14.71
N GLU A 269 31.98 -17.87 14.03
CA GLU A 269 32.10 -16.72 13.14
C GLU A 269 31.70 -15.40 13.81
N PHE A 270 30.63 -15.42 14.60
CA PHE A 270 30.05 -14.25 15.27
C PHE A 270 30.34 -14.31 16.76
N SER A 271 31.57 -13.95 17.15
CA SER A 271 31.96 -13.89 18.56
C SER A 271 32.98 -12.79 18.79
N PRO A 272 32.72 -11.82 19.69
CA PRO A 272 33.60 -10.68 19.88
C PRO A 272 35.02 -11.06 20.36
N GLY A 273 35.22 -12.24 20.95
CA GLY A 273 36.55 -12.72 21.32
C GLY A 273 37.37 -13.31 20.18
N LEU A 274 36.72 -13.71 19.09
CA LEU A 274 37.32 -14.42 17.97
C LEU A 274 37.26 -13.61 16.66
N ASP A 275 36.37 -12.62 16.59
CA ASP A 275 36.07 -11.89 15.36
C ASP A 275 37.30 -11.08 14.89
N PRO A 276 37.86 -11.39 13.71
CA PRO A 276 39.01 -10.66 13.17
C PRO A 276 38.65 -9.30 12.57
N TRP A 277 37.36 -8.99 12.41
CA TRP A 277 36.89 -7.79 11.75
C TRP A 277 36.61 -6.62 12.69
N ILE A 278 36.64 -6.86 14.00
CA ILE A 278 36.47 -5.81 15.00
C ILE A 278 37.84 -5.36 15.51
N ASP A 279 37.99 -4.06 15.72
CA ASP A 279 39.27 -3.45 16.09
C ASP A 279 39.81 -3.96 17.42
N THR A 280 38.95 -4.03 18.44
CA THR A 280 39.31 -4.54 19.76
C THR A 280 38.46 -5.76 20.08
N ARG A 281 39.06 -6.95 20.14
CA ARG A 281 38.37 -8.17 20.56
C ARG A 281 38.09 -8.16 22.06
N TYR A 282 36.96 -8.72 22.47
CA TYR A 282 36.57 -8.78 23.88
C TYR A 282 35.76 -10.03 24.25
N ASN A 283 36.04 -10.55 25.44
CA ASN A 283 35.28 -11.63 26.10
C ASN A 283 35.02 -11.30 27.57
N GLY A 284 36.08 -10.92 28.31
CA GLY A 284 36.03 -10.60 29.74
C GLY A 284 35.60 -9.15 30.03
N ASP A 285 36.49 -8.19 29.79
CA ASP A 285 36.18 -6.75 29.93
C ASP A 285 35.46 -6.21 28.68
N PHE A 286 34.22 -6.65 28.50
CA PHE A 286 33.40 -6.25 27.35
C PHE A 286 33.08 -4.74 27.33
N VAL A 287 33.11 -4.07 28.50
CA VAL A 287 32.83 -2.62 28.60
C VAL A 287 33.95 -1.84 27.93
N ALA A 288 35.21 -2.11 28.29
CA ALA A 288 36.37 -1.49 27.63
C ALA A 288 36.42 -1.84 26.13
N GLY A 289 36.15 -3.10 25.79
CA GLY A 289 36.10 -3.57 24.41
C GLY A 289 35.04 -2.85 23.56
N LYS A 290 33.80 -2.72 24.05
CA LYS A 290 32.74 -1.96 23.34
C LYS A 290 33.09 -0.48 23.24
N GLY A 291 33.62 0.13 24.30
CA GLY A 291 34.04 1.53 24.28
C GLY A 291 35.09 1.82 23.20
N ALA A 292 36.10 0.95 23.07
CA ALA A 292 37.11 1.05 22.00
C ALA A 292 36.49 0.91 20.61
N ASN A 293 35.63 -0.09 20.41
CA ASN A 293 34.96 -0.31 19.12
C ASN A 293 33.96 0.81 18.76
N LYS A 294 33.29 1.42 19.75
CA LYS A 294 32.40 2.57 19.56
C LYS A 294 33.17 3.78 19.04
N LYS A 295 34.32 4.08 19.64
CA LYS A 295 35.21 5.16 19.17
C LYS A 295 35.66 4.93 17.73
N VAL A 296 36.00 3.69 17.37
CA VAL A 296 36.38 3.32 16.00
C VAL A 296 35.20 3.51 15.05
N LEU A 297 34.00 3.05 15.42
CA LEU A 297 32.80 3.20 14.59
C LEU A 297 32.41 4.67 14.38
N GLN A 298 32.51 5.50 15.41
CA GLN A 298 32.29 6.95 15.32
C GLN A 298 33.27 7.58 14.34
N LYS A 299 34.56 7.23 14.43
CA LYS A 299 35.60 7.71 13.50
C LYS A 299 35.34 7.27 12.07
N LEU A 300 35.03 5.99 11.83
CA LEU A 300 34.74 5.46 10.49
C LEU A 300 33.48 6.10 9.88
N SER A 301 32.56 6.56 10.72
CA SER A 301 31.27 7.14 10.31
C SER A 301 31.25 8.66 10.33
N ASN A 302 32.40 9.33 10.52
CA ASN A 302 32.50 10.79 10.66
C ASN A 302 31.49 11.37 11.66
N LEU A 303 31.21 10.62 12.73
CA LEU A 303 30.37 11.08 13.83
C LEU A 303 31.21 11.88 14.82
N GLU A 304 30.55 12.73 15.61
CA GLU A 304 31.19 13.43 16.70
C GLU A 304 31.81 12.41 17.70
N PRO A 305 33.10 12.55 18.08
CA PRO A 305 33.76 11.66 19.04
C PRO A 305 33.23 11.84 20.47
N ALA A 306 32.06 11.27 20.76
CA ALA A 306 31.35 11.43 22.01
C ALA A 306 31.10 10.05 22.68
N PRO A 307 31.94 9.61 23.63
CA PRO A 307 31.81 8.28 24.23
C PRO A 307 30.49 8.07 24.99
N ASP A 308 29.96 9.15 25.58
CA ASP A 308 28.75 9.12 26.42
C ASP A 308 27.44 9.27 25.62
N ARG A 309 27.50 9.62 24.32
CA ARG A 309 26.30 9.73 23.48
C ARG A 309 25.85 8.35 23.00
N PRO A 310 24.57 7.95 23.15
CA PRO A 310 24.11 6.62 22.76
C PRO A 310 24.17 6.44 21.24
N LEU A 311 24.79 5.34 20.78
CA LEU A 311 24.98 5.03 19.37
C LEU A 311 24.07 3.88 18.92
N PHE A 312 23.19 4.18 17.96
CA PHE A 312 22.25 3.24 17.36
C PHE A 312 22.77 2.77 16.02
N GLY A 313 22.94 1.47 15.86
CA GLY A 313 23.38 0.83 14.61
C GLY A 313 22.26 0.12 13.90
N MET A 314 22.24 0.16 12.57
CA MET A 314 21.37 -0.65 11.73
C MET A 314 22.18 -1.29 10.60
N VAL A 315 22.14 -2.61 10.50
CA VAL A 315 22.70 -3.37 9.36
C VAL A 315 21.54 -4.08 8.67
N ALA A 316 21.14 -3.59 7.49
CA ALA A 316 19.98 -4.10 6.79
C ALA A 316 19.97 -3.78 5.30
N ARG A 317 19.31 -4.63 4.49
CA ARG A 317 18.93 -4.27 3.12
C ARG A 317 17.94 -3.10 3.13
N LEU A 318 18.12 -2.12 2.27
CA LEU A 318 17.24 -0.96 2.18
C LEU A 318 16.00 -1.27 1.34
N VAL A 319 15.04 -1.96 1.94
CA VAL A 319 13.75 -2.34 1.37
C VAL A 319 12.62 -1.98 2.33
N SER A 320 11.38 -1.83 1.83
CA SER A 320 10.20 -1.50 2.66
C SER A 320 10.01 -2.45 3.83
N GLN A 321 10.32 -3.74 3.65
CA GLN A 321 10.27 -4.75 4.70
C GLN A 321 11.07 -4.35 5.95
N LYS A 322 12.21 -3.69 5.80
CA LYS A 322 13.13 -3.39 6.92
C LYS A 322 12.77 -2.13 7.71
N GLY A 323 11.64 -1.49 7.40
CA GLY A 323 11.16 -0.34 8.16
C GLY A 323 12.00 0.92 7.99
N ILE A 324 12.73 1.07 6.88
CA ILE A 324 13.61 2.23 6.65
C ILE A 324 12.84 3.55 6.71
N SER A 325 11.64 3.60 6.13
CA SER A 325 10.77 4.79 6.23
C SER A 325 10.41 5.16 7.67
N LEU A 326 10.20 4.15 8.53
CA LEU A 326 9.86 4.39 9.92
C LEU A 326 11.05 5.02 10.67
N LEU A 327 12.27 4.53 10.39
CA LEU A 327 13.50 5.12 10.92
C LEU A 327 13.72 6.53 10.39
N THR A 328 13.67 6.74 9.07
CA THR A 328 13.98 8.06 8.49
C THR A 328 13.01 9.15 8.95
N SER A 329 11.73 8.83 9.15
CA SER A 329 10.74 9.74 9.75
C SER A 329 10.96 10.03 11.24
N ALA A 330 11.85 9.29 11.91
CA ALA A 330 12.13 9.45 13.34
C ALA A 330 13.53 10.04 13.63
N LEU A 331 14.37 10.25 12.61
CA LEU A 331 15.79 10.60 12.81
C LEU A 331 15.98 11.91 13.55
N GLU A 332 15.16 12.93 13.27
CA GLU A 332 15.17 14.19 14.00
C GLU A 332 14.97 13.97 15.50
N GLN A 333 13.99 13.14 15.86
CA GLN A 333 13.65 12.84 17.25
C GLN A 333 14.74 12.03 17.94
N PHE A 334 15.50 11.19 17.22
CA PHE A 334 16.70 10.52 17.75
C PHE A 334 17.81 11.54 18.04
N VAL A 335 18.11 12.43 17.09
CA VAL A 335 19.16 13.45 17.23
C VAL A 335 18.82 14.43 18.36
N ALA A 336 17.55 14.85 18.48
CA ALA A 336 17.06 15.68 19.56
C ALA A 336 17.24 15.06 20.96
N ARG A 337 17.31 13.72 21.05
CA ARG A 337 17.62 12.97 22.28
C ARG A 337 19.12 12.80 22.54
N GLY A 338 19.97 13.48 21.76
CA GLY A 338 21.42 13.36 21.85
C GLY A 338 21.98 12.05 21.27
N ALA A 339 21.17 11.26 20.57
CA ALA A 339 21.62 10.00 19.99
C ALA A 339 22.48 10.21 18.74
N GLN A 340 23.26 9.19 18.40
CA GLN A 340 23.91 9.04 17.11
C GLN A 340 23.33 7.82 16.39
N VAL A 341 23.23 7.88 15.06
CA VAL A 341 22.65 6.80 14.24
C VAL A 341 23.59 6.44 13.08
N VAL A 342 23.94 5.17 12.97
CA VAL A 342 24.68 4.60 11.83
C VAL A 342 23.79 3.61 11.11
N VAL A 343 23.49 3.89 9.84
CA VAL A 343 22.78 2.96 8.97
C VAL A 343 23.73 2.42 7.92
N MET A 344 23.79 1.10 7.79
CA MET A 344 24.61 0.40 6.80
C MET A 344 23.73 -0.52 5.96
N GLY A 345 23.88 -0.41 4.64
CA GLY A 345 23.32 -1.37 3.70
C GLY A 345 23.00 -0.79 2.33
N GLU A 346 22.65 -1.69 1.42
CA GLU A 346 22.31 -1.37 0.03
C GLU A 346 20.85 -1.68 -0.27
N GLY A 347 20.25 -1.00 -1.24
CA GLY A 347 18.88 -1.26 -1.66
C GLY A 347 18.25 -0.13 -2.48
N ALA A 348 16.93 0.07 -2.33
CA ALA A 348 16.13 0.89 -3.22
C ALA A 348 16.59 2.37 -3.26
N PRO A 349 16.67 3.01 -4.46
CA PRO A 349 17.18 4.38 -4.60
C PRO A 349 16.52 5.42 -3.69
N ARG A 350 15.21 5.30 -3.43
CA ARG A 350 14.47 6.21 -2.55
C ARG A 350 15.02 6.25 -1.12
N TYR A 351 15.35 5.09 -0.54
CA TYR A 351 15.85 5.03 0.83
C TYR A 351 17.29 5.51 0.92
N ARG A 352 18.10 5.21 -0.10
CA ARG A 352 19.46 5.75 -0.21
C ARG A 352 19.42 7.27 -0.21
N ARG A 353 18.55 7.88 -1.04
CA ARG A 353 18.37 9.33 -1.10
C ARG A 353 17.92 9.91 0.25
N GLN A 354 16.92 9.32 0.90
CA GLN A 354 16.45 9.76 2.22
C GLN A 354 17.56 9.71 3.28
N LEU A 355 18.34 8.64 3.35
CA LEU A 355 19.44 8.49 4.32
C LEU A 355 20.64 9.40 3.99
N GLN A 356 20.93 9.63 2.71
CA GLN A 356 21.94 10.60 2.26
C GLN A 356 21.54 12.03 2.63
N LEU A 357 20.27 12.41 2.44
CA LEU A 357 19.75 13.70 2.89
C LEU A 357 19.85 13.83 4.41
N ALA A 358 19.44 12.81 5.16
CA ALA A 358 19.54 12.84 6.62
C ALA A 358 20.99 13.01 7.13
N THR A 359 21.97 12.41 6.45
CA THR A 359 23.40 12.59 6.76
C THR A 359 23.85 14.05 6.57
N ARG A 360 23.27 14.77 5.59
CA ARG A 360 23.54 16.19 5.35
C ARG A 360 22.79 17.09 6.34
N CYS A 361 21.57 16.73 6.71
CA CYS A 361 20.75 17.48 7.67
C CYS A 361 21.28 17.38 9.11
N TYR A 362 21.87 16.23 9.47
CA TYR A 362 22.33 15.95 10.83
C TYR A 362 23.82 15.54 10.87
N PRO A 363 24.75 16.42 10.41
CA PRO A 363 26.17 16.10 10.37
C PRO A 363 26.70 15.80 11.78
N GLY A 364 27.60 14.82 11.88
CA GLY A 364 28.18 14.38 13.17
C GLY A 364 27.23 13.56 14.06
N SER A 365 25.94 13.44 13.70
CA SER A 365 24.96 12.64 14.46
C SER A 365 24.35 11.49 13.66
N VAL A 366 24.18 11.63 12.33
CA VAL A 366 23.68 10.57 11.46
C VAL A 366 24.70 10.25 10.39
N SER A 367 24.95 8.96 10.16
CA SER A 367 25.81 8.47 9.07
C SER A 367 25.15 7.32 8.31
N TYR A 368 25.32 7.33 6.99
CA TYR A 368 24.86 6.28 6.11
C TYR A 368 26.00 5.71 5.26
N HIS A 369 26.17 4.38 5.33
CA HIS A 369 27.16 3.62 4.58
C HIS A 369 26.49 2.73 3.51
N PRO A 370 26.54 3.11 2.21
CA PRO A 370 25.92 2.37 1.11
C PRO A 370 26.77 1.16 0.70
N THR A 371 26.99 0.22 1.61
CA THR A 371 27.84 -0.96 1.39
C THR A 371 27.29 -2.17 2.13
N SER A 372 27.68 -3.35 1.66
CA SER A 372 27.44 -4.67 2.28
C SER A 372 28.72 -5.28 2.90
N SER A 373 29.77 -4.46 3.12
CA SER A 373 31.06 -4.91 3.66
C SER A 373 30.97 -5.57 5.04
N GLU A 374 31.36 -6.85 5.14
CA GLU A 374 31.36 -7.59 6.41
C GLU A 374 32.18 -6.89 7.50
N SER A 375 33.32 -6.28 7.16
CA SER A 375 34.17 -5.64 8.16
C SER A 375 33.46 -4.47 8.85
N LEU A 376 32.77 -3.63 8.09
CA LEU A 376 31.99 -2.53 8.65
C LEU A 376 30.76 -3.05 9.41
N ALA A 377 30.09 -4.09 8.93
CA ALA A 377 28.97 -4.69 9.65
C ALA A 377 29.39 -5.21 11.04
N ARG A 378 30.53 -5.92 11.13
CA ARG A 378 31.09 -6.37 12.42
C ARG A 378 31.44 -5.20 13.32
N GLN A 379 31.98 -4.12 12.77
CA GLN A 379 32.24 -2.91 13.54
C GLN A 379 30.96 -2.24 14.04
N VAL A 380 29.88 -2.24 13.25
CA VAL A 380 28.55 -1.77 13.69
C VAL A 380 28.02 -2.61 14.86
N TYR A 381 28.11 -3.94 14.77
CA TYR A 381 27.70 -4.82 15.87
C TYR A 381 28.55 -4.61 17.13
N ALA A 382 29.87 -4.44 17.01
CA ALA A 382 30.74 -4.27 18.16
C ALA A 382 30.64 -2.87 18.79
N GLY A 383 30.53 -1.83 17.97
CA GLY A 383 30.64 -0.43 18.39
C GLY A 383 29.32 0.26 18.74
N SER A 384 28.16 -0.27 18.33
CA SER A 384 26.87 0.32 18.70
C SER A 384 26.47 -0.05 20.12
N ASP A 385 25.68 0.80 20.77
CA ASP A 385 25.04 0.50 22.06
C ASP A 385 23.70 -0.22 21.82
N PHE A 386 22.94 0.25 20.83
CA PHE A 386 21.65 -0.28 20.44
C PHE A 386 21.62 -0.72 18.98
N PHE A 387 20.86 -1.77 18.66
CA PHE A 387 20.66 -2.27 17.29
C PHE A 387 19.22 -2.07 16.85
N LEU A 388 19.00 -1.33 15.76
CA LEU A 388 17.66 -1.03 15.24
C LEU A 388 17.21 -2.12 14.26
N ALA A 389 16.07 -2.75 14.55
CA ALA A 389 15.35 -3.62 13.61
C ALA A 389 13.85 -3.30 13.56
N PRO A 390 13.45 -2.15 12.97
CA PRO A 390 12.06 -1.70 12.90
C PRO A 390 11.25 -2.41 11.78
N SER A 391 11.49 -3.70 11.56
CA SER A 391 10.96 -4.46 10.42
C SER A 391 9.41 -4.48 10.39
N VAL A 392 8.86 -4.33 9.18
CA VAL A 392 7.43 -4.51 8.89
C VAL A 392 7.03 -5.98 9.05
N PHE A 393 7.90 -6.88 8.60
CA PHE A 393 7.85 -8.31 8.93
C PHE A 393 9.28 -8.88 8.89
N GLU A 394 9.56 -9.87 9.72
CA GLU A 394 10.91 -10.46 9.84
C GLU A 394 10.84 -11.98 10.06
N PRO A 395 11.18 -12.80 9.05
CA PRO A 395 11.07 -14.26 9.16
C PRO A 395 11.78 -14.87 10.38
N CYS A 396 13.01 -14.41 10.62
CA CYS A 396 13.84 -14.84 11.75
C CYS A 396 14.44 -13.64 12.47
N GLY A 397 15.21 -12.81 11.75
CA GLY A 397 15.92 -11.68 12.36
C GLY A 397 17.30 -12.06 12.88
N LEU A 398 18.15 -12.60 12.00
CA LEU A 398 19.51 -13.02 12.36
C LEU A 398 20.37 -11.84 12.86
N THR A 399 20.19 -10.64 12.31
CA THR A 399 21.04 -9.48 12.65
C THR A 399 20.86 -8.98 14.09
N PRO A 400 19.64 -8.93 14.67
CA PRO A 400 19.46 -8.77 16.12
C PRO A 400 20.10 -9.85 16.98
N LEU A 401 20.04 -11.12 16.56
CA LEU A 401 20.68 -12.23 17.30
C LEU A 401 22.21 -12.10 17.32
N ILE A 402 22.80 -11.66 16.21
CA ILE A 402 24.22 -11.31 16.15
C ILE A 402 24.50 -10.13 17.08
N ALA A 403 23.70 -9.06 17.05
CA ALA A 403 23.90 -7.89 17.90
C ALA A 403 23.92 -8.24 19.40
N LEU A 404 23.01 -9.12 19.87
CA LEU A 404 22.99 -9.60 21.25
C LEU A 404 24.34 -10.23 21.66
N LYS A 405 24.94 -11.03 20.77
CA LYS A 405 26.24 -11.68 21.04
C LYS A 405 27.40 -10.69 21.22
N TYR A 406 27.30 -9.50 20.62
CA TYR A 406 28.26 -8.40 20.72
C TYR A 406 27.87 -7.36 21.79
N GLY A 407 26.89 -7.69 22.66
CA GLY A 407 26.43 -6.80 23.72
C GLY A 407 25.78 -5.52 23.19
N THR A 408 25.23 -5.56 21.98
CA THR A 408 24.46 -4.46 21.38
C THR A 408 22.99 -4.77 21.52
N ILE A 409 22.27 -3.92 22.24
CA ILE A 409 20.91 -4.23 22.70
C ILE A 409 19.90 -3.95 21.60
N PRO A 410 19.13 -4.94 21.13
CA PRO A 410 18.20 -4.75 20.01
C PRO A 410 16.96 -3.95 20.44
N ILE A 411 16.52 -3.06 19.54
CA ILE A 411 15.23 -2.38 19.59
C ILE A 411 14.45 -2.84 18.37
N VAL A 412 13.38 -3.59 18.62
CA VAL A 412 12.71 -4.36 17.56
C VAL A 412 11.22 -4.14 17.54
N ARG A 413 10.62 -4.28 16.36
CA ARG A 413 9.17 -4.44 16.27
C ARG A 413 8.78 -5.90 16.58
N ARG A 414 7.68 -6.11 17.31
CA ARG A 414 7.10 -7.41 17.62
C ARG A 414 6.50 -8.07 16.37
N THR A 415 7.32 -8.77 15.58
CA THR A 415 6.91 -9.49 14.36
C THR A 415 7.84 -10.65 14.04
N GLY A 416 7.27 -11.75 13.53
CA GLY A 416 7.99 -12.95 13.11
C GLY A 416 9.00 -13.42 14.14
N GLY A 417 10.20 -13.79 13.70
CA GLY A 417 11.23 -14.32 14.61
C GLY A 417 11.78 -13.31 15.62
N LEU A 418 11.55 -12.00 15.44
CA LEU A 418 11.91 -11.00 16.46
C LEU A 418 11.04 -11.15 17.71
N ALA A 419 9.77 -11.51 17.53
CA ALA A 419 8.86 -11.79 18.64
C ALA A 419 9.23 -13.09 19.39
N ASP A 420 9.88 -14.03 18.71
CA ASP A 420 10.35 -15.29 19.33
C ASP A 420 11.69 -15.13 20.07
N THR A 421 12.46 -14.08 19.77
CA THR A 421 13.87 -13.99 20.20
C THR A 421 14.18 -12.84 21.15
N VAL A 422 13.50 -11.70 21.02
CA VAL A 422 13.76 -10.52 21.83
C VAL A 422 12.61 -10.30 22.80
N THR A 423 12.83 -10.70 24.05
CA THR A 423 11.96 -10.39 25.19
C THR A 423 12.15 -8.94 25.62
N ASP A 424 11.05 -8.23 25.89
CA ASP A 424 11.10 -6.82 26.26
C ASP A 424 11.59 -6.64 27.71
N TYR A 425 12.61 -5.82 27.88
CA TYR A 425 13.20 -5.51 29.19
C TYR A 425 12.24 -4.76 30.11
N VAL A 426 11.34 -3.95 29.54
CA VAL A 426 10.37 -3.20 30.34
C VAL A 426 9.26 -4.12 30.87
N GLU A 427 8.79 -5.06 30.05
CA GLU A 427 7.79 -6.06 30.46
C GLU A 427 8.39 -7.13 31.40
N ASP A 428 9.64 -7.55 31.16
CA ASP A 428 10.35 -8.53 31.99
C ASP A 428 11.80 -8.09 32.24
N PRO A 429 12.07 -7.33 33.31
CA PRO A 429 13.43 -6.89 33.64
C PRO A 429 14.41 -8.04 33.95
N ALA A 430 13.90 -9.21 34.37
CA ALA A 430 14.71 -10.36 34.78
C ALA A 430 15.24 -11.15 33.56
N GLU A 431 14.41 -11.33 32.54
CA GLU A 431 14.74 -12.15 31.36
C GLU A 431 14.81 -11.34 30.04
N GLY A 432 14.47 -10.06 30.06
CA GLY A 432 14.44 -9.20 28.87
C GLY A 432 15.79 -9.05 28.16
N LEU A 433 15.80 -9.15 26.84
CA LEU A 433 17.01 -9.08 26.01
C LEU A 433 17.11 -7.80 25.19
N GLY A 434 16.04 -7.02 25.08
CA GLY A 434 16.02 -5.77 24.32
C GLY A 434 14.79 -4.93 24.61
N PHE A 435 14.47 -4.01 23.71
CA PHE A 435 13.27 -3.16 23.81
C PHE A 435 12.34 -3.44 22.64
N VAL A 436 11.06 -3.65 22.93
CA VAL A 436 10.09 -4.09 21.93
C VAL A 436 8.99 -3.05 21.73
N PHE A 437 8.64 -2.77 20.48
CA PHE A 437 7.45 -1.98 20.15
C PHE A 437 6.50 -2.75 19.22
N VAL A 438 5.21 -2.43 19.25
CA VAL A 438 4.17 -3.24 18.58
C VAL A 438 3.65 -2.56 17.31
N GLN A 439 3.30 -1.28 17.41
CA GLN A 439 2.65 -0.56 16.31
C GLN A 439 3.69 -0.07 15.30
N ARG A 440 3.36 -0.14 14.02
CA ARG A 440 4.19 0.41 12.93
C ARG A 440 4.02 1.94 12.85
N ARG A 441 4.40 2.65 13.91
CA ARG A 441 4.22 4.10 14.08
C ARG A 441 5.46 4.71 14.75
N VAL A 442 5.84 5.92 14.35
CA VAL A 442 7.03 6.61 14.88
C VAL A 442 6.96 6.72 16.40
N ALA A 443 5.81 7.13 16.95
CA ALA A 443 5.59 7.23 18.39
C ALA A 443 5.84 5.91 19.14
N SER A 444 5.43 4.77 18.58
CA SER A 444 5.64 3.46 19.22
C SER A 444 7.11 3.07 19.24
N MET A 445 7.87 3.38 18.19
CA MET A 445 9.32 3.15 18.14
C MET A 445 10.06 4.09 19.10
N LEU A 446 9.69 5.37 19.13
CA LEU A 446 10.29 6.36 20.03
C LEU A 446 10.05 6.01 21.49
N SER A 447 8.89 5.44 21.84
CA SER A 447 8.64 4.93 23.19
C SER A 447 9.65 3.85 23.62
N ALA A 448 9.96 2.89 22.74
CA ALA A 448 11.00 1.89 23.01
C ALA A 448 12.41 2.50 23.07
N VAL A 449 12.69 3.52 22.26
CA VAL A 449 13.94 4.29 22.30
C VAL A 449 14.07 5.04 23.62
N ASP A 450 13.01 5.67 24.10
CA ASP A 450 13.00 6.41 25.37
C ASP A 450 13.30 5.47 26.55
N ASN A 451 12.70 4.27 26.55
CA ASN A 451 13.02 3.23 27.53
C ASN A 451 14.49 2.79 27.45
N ALA A 452 15.00 2.60 26.23
CA ALA A 452 16.40 2.24 26.01
C ALA A 452 17.37 3.30 26.53
N LEU A 453 17.09 4.58 26.26
CA LEU A 453 17.88 5.71 26.74
C LEU A 453 17.81 5.86 28.26
N ALA A 454 16.66 5.59 28.87
CA ALA A 454 16.50 5.60 30.33
C ALA A 454 17.32 4.49 31.02
N VAL A 455 17.57 3.36 30.36
CA VAL A 455 18.50 2.32 30.86
C VAL A 455 19.94 2.69 30.56
N TYR A 456 20.21 3.30 29.41
CA TYR A 456 21.55 3.76 29.03
C TYR A 456 22.13 4.77 30.01
N SER A 457 21.32 5.70 30.51
CA SER A 457 21.75 6.67 31.54
C SER A 457 22.13 6.02 32.88
N ARG A 458 21.76 4.74 33.09
CA ARG A 458 22.09 3.91 34.25
C ARG A 458 23.09 2.82 33.85
N MET A 459 24.33 3.21 33.58
CA MET A 459 25.38 2.31 33.08
C MET A 459 25.54 0.97 33.82
N PRO A 460 25.43 0.87 35.16
CA PRO A 460 25.46 -0.44 35.83
C PRO A 460 24.35 -1.39 35.38
N GLU A 461 23.15 -0.86 35.15
CA GLU A 461 21.98 -1.59 34.66
C GLU A 461 22.16 -1.96 33.18
N MET A 462 22.60 -1.02 32.34
CA MET A 462 22.95 -1.29 30.94
C MET A 462 24.01 -2.40 30.82
N ASN A 463 25.07 -2.35 31.63
CA ASN A 463 26.12 -3.37 31.65
C ASN A 463 25.59 -4.74 32.11
N HIS A 464 24.57 -4.77 32.97
CA HIS A 464 23.90 -6.03 33.34
C HIS A 464 23.10 -6.60 32.16
N LEU A 465 22.29 -5.76 31.51
CA LEU A 465 21.52 -6.12 30.33
C LEU A 465 22.43 -6.61 29.17
N GLN A 466 23.53 -5.92 28.90
CA GLN A 466 24.52 -6.32 27.88
C GLN A 466 25.17 -7.66 28.21
N ARG A 467 25.55 -7.91 29.47
CA ARG A 467 26.09 -9.23 29.87
C ARG A 467 25.07 -10.34 29.69
N ARG A 468 23.80 -10.09 30.01
CA ARG A 468 22.71 -11.04 29.80
C ARG A 468 22.55 -11.33 28.30
N ALA A 469 22.47 -10.30 27.47
CA ALA A 469 22.40 -10.41 26.01
C ALA A 469 23.57 -11.25 25.44
N MET A 470 24.80 -11.01 25.88
CA MET A 470 25.98 -11.75 25.41
C MET A 470 26.02 -13.23 25.85
N ARG A 471 25.33 -13.55 26.96
CA ARG A 471 25.23 -14.91 27.52
C ARG A 471 24.08 -15.72 26.95
N ALA A 472 23.07 -15.08 26.35
CA ALA A 472 21.98 -15.76 25.69
C ALA A 472 22.52 -16.70 24.59
N ASP A 473 22.08 -17.96 24.59
CA ASP A 473 22.55 -18.98 23.65
C ASP A 473 21.56 -19.13 22.50
N PHE A 474 21.81 -18.42 21.40
CA PHE A 474 21.13 -18.59 20.12
C PHE A 474 22.01 -19.38 19.13
N SER A 475 22.92 -20.24 19.60
CA SER A 475 23.76 -21.06 18.72
C SER A 475 22.95 -22.12 17.96
N TRP A 476 23.53 -22.66 16.88
CA TRP A 476 22.95 -23.77 16.11
C TRP A 476 22.77 -25.09 16.88
N ARG A 477 23.18 -25.16 18.15
CA ARG A 477 23.14 -26.39 18.96
C ARG A 477 21.73 -26.96 19.10
N VAL A 478 20.74 -26.11 19.39
CA VAL A 478 19.33 -26.50 19.55
C VAL A 478 18.62 -26.63 18.19
N PRO A 479 18.65 -25.61 17.30
CA PRO A 479 17.98 -25.70 16.00
C PRO A 479 18.38 -26.90 15.15
N ALA A 480 19.67 -27.26 15.13
CA ALA A 480 20.13 -28.39 14.32
C ALA A 480 19.51 -29.73 14.74
N ARG A 481 19.24 -29.93 16.03
CA ARG A 481 18.54 -31.13 16.52
C ARG A 481 17.09 -31.16 16.09
N GLU A 482 16.44 -30.00 16.04
CA GLU A 482 15.11 -29.92 15.44
C GLU A 482 15.20 -30.34 13.97
N TYR A 483 16.07 -29.75 13.16
CA TYR A 483 16.24 -30.17 11.75
C TYR A 483 16.45 -31.67 11.57
N VAL A 484 17.23 -32.33 12.44
CA VAL A 484 17.37 -33.80 12.46
C VAL A 484 16.02 -34.51 12.64
N ALA A 485 15.17 -34.06 13.56
CA ALA A 485 13.83 -34.62 13.71
C ALA A 485 12.97 -34.45 12.44
N VAL A 486 13.10 -33.34 11.69
CA VAL A 486 12.39 -33.18 10.41
C VAL A 486 12.93 -34.14 9.34
N TYR A 487 14.22 -34.42 9.35
CA TYR A 487 14.82 -35.40 8.45
C TYR A 487 14.28 -36.80 8.73
N GLU A 488 14.22 -37.19 10.00
CA GLU A 488 13.62 -38.47 10.40
C GLU A 488 12.15 -38.55 9.97
N GLU A 489 11.34 -37.53 10.23
CA GLU A 489 9.94 -37.50 9.81
C GLU A 489 9.77 -37.60 8.28
N ALA A 490 10.64 -36.93 7.50
CA ALA A 490 10.62 -37.01 6.04
C ALA A 490 10.91 -38.44 5.56
N LEU A 491 11.88 -39.13 6.15
CA LEU A 491 12.21 -40.54 5.85
C LEU A 491 11.07 -41.50 6.23
N HIS A 492 10.46 -41.32 7.41
CA HIS A 492 9.33 -42.15 7.85
C HIS A 492 8.12 -42.00 6.91
N SER A 493 7.85 -40.77 6.43
CA SER A 493 6.76 -40.53 5.48
C SER A 493 6.88 -41.35 4.18
N ARG A 494 8.11 -41.69 3.76
CA ARG A 494 8.37 -42.50 2.57
C ARG A 494 8.22 -43.99 2.86
N SER A 495 8.59 -44.42 4.06
CA SER A 495 8.51 -45.82 4.50
C SER A 495 7.06 -46.32 4.63
N ASN A 496 6.14 -45.47 5.09
CA ASN A 496 4.73 -45.84 5.28
C ASN A 496 3.90 -45.91 3.97
N ILE A 497 4.35 -45.25 2.89
CA ILE A 497 3.65 -45.27 1.59
C ILE A 497 3.80 -46.63 0.89
N GLU A 498 4.87 -47.39 1.18
CA GLU A 498 5.05 -48.75 0.67
C GLU A 498 4.12 -49.78 1.36
N VAL A 499 3.67 -49.51 2.60
CA VAL A 499 2.78 -50.41 3.35
C VAL A 499 1.30 -50.16 3.03
N SER A 500 0.88 -48.93 2.73
CA SER A 500 -0.53 -48.60 2.43
C SER A 500 -0.97 -48.89 0.99
N ARG A 501 -0.08 -49.35 0.09
CA ARG A 501 -0.44 -49.68 -1.30
C ARG A 501 -1.00 -51.10 -1.50
N SER A 502 -1.07 -51.93 -0.44
CA SER A 502 -1.54 -53.32 -0.52
C SER A 502 -2.99 -53.57 -0.09
N THR A 503 -3.74 -52.54 0.30
CA THR A 503 -5.14 -52.72 0.75
C THR A 503 -5.99 -51.52 0.36
N GLU A 504 -6.72 -51.64 -0.75
CA GLU A 504 -8.09 -51.15 -0.89
C GLU A 504 -8.66 -51.48 -2.29
N GLN A 505 -9.44 -52.55 -2.35
CA GLN A 505 -10.51 -52.76 -3.33
C GLN A 505 -11.62 -53.52 -2.61
N THR A 506 -12.75 -52.86 -2.34
CA THR A 506 -14.09 -53.48 -2.39
C THR A 506 -15.17 -52.40 -2.31
N SER A 507 -16.00 -52.37 -3.35
CA SER A 507 -17.29 -51.69 -3.47
C SER A 507 -18.37 -52.27 -2.54
N GLN A 508 -19.39 -51.48 -2.16
CA GLN A 508 -20.82 -51.90 -2.16
C GLN A 508 -21.81 -50.71 -1.87
N PRO A 509 -23.14 -50.85 -2.12
CA PRO A 509 -23.96 -49.80 -2.72
C PRO A 509 -25.12 -49.21 -1.86
N GLY A 510 -25.64 -48.06 -2.32
CA GLY A 510 -27.06 -47.72 -2.40
C GLY A 510 -27.83 -47.30 -1.13
N LEU A 511 -28.08 -45.99 -0.97
CA LEU A 511 -29.23 -45.48 -0.22
C LEU A 511 -30.05 -44.47 -1.05
N ARG A 512 -31.37 -44.64 -1.00
CA ARG A 512 -32.38 -43.84 -1.71
C ARG A 512 -32.41 -42.40 -1.18
N SER A 513 -32.32 -41.43 -2.08
CA SER A 513 -32.43 -40.00 -1.78
C SER A 513 -33.90 -39.56 -1.63
N ARG A 514 -34.23 -38.88 -0.53
CA ARG A 514 -35.38 -37.96 -0.46
C ARG A 514 -35.19 -36.82 -1.48
N PRO A 515 -36.27 -36.20 -1.99
CA PRO A 515 -36.14 -35.09 -2.93
C PRO A 515 -35.40 -33.94 -2.25
N ALA A 516 -34.27 -33.53 -2.83
CA ALA A 516 -33.45 -32.45 -2.32
C ALA A 516 -34.19 -31.11 -2.47
N SER A 517 -34.24 -30.32 -1.40
CA SER A 517 -34.57 -28.89 -1.48
C SER A 517 -33.62 -28.20 -2.46
N ALA A 518 -34.11 -27.25 -3.24
CA ALA A 518 -33.25 -26.46 -4.12
C ALA A 518 -32.26 -25.64 -3.27
N PRO A 519 -31.02 -25.40 -3.75
CA PRO A 519 -30.11 -24.50 -3.05
C PRO A 519 -30.67 -23.07 -3.05
N LEU A 520 -30.52 -22.35 -1.93
CA LEU A 520 -30.94 -20.96 -1.80
C LEU A 520 -29.95 -20.05 -2.55
N PRO A 521 -30.42 -19.23 -3.52
CA PRO A 521 -29.58 -18.25 -4.18
C PRO A 521 -29.01 -17.23 -3.18
N LEU A 522 -27.71 -16.94 -3.28
CA LEU A 522 -27.02 -15.90 -2.50
C LEU A 522 -26.33 -14.92 -3.46
N ALA A 523 -26.72 -13.65 -3.42
CA ALA A 523 -26.00 -12.58 -4.09
C ALA A 523 -25.06 -11.87 -3.12
N LEU A 524 -23.83 -11.64 -3.57
CA LEU A 524 -22.85 -10.80 -2.88
C LEU A 524 -22.80 -9.45 -3.59
N VAL A 525 -23.03 -8.37 -2.85
CA VAL A 525 -22.94 -6.99 -3.32
C VAL A 525 -21.89 -6.27 -2.48
N HIS A 526 -20.92 -5.63 -3.13
CA HIS A 526 -19.98 -4.74 -2.47
C HIS A 526 -20.17 -3.31 -2.99
N HIS A 527 -20.18 -2.38 -2.05
CA HIS A 527 -20.09 -0.95 -2.32
C HIS A 527 -18.65 -0.50 -2.06
N ALA A 528 -17.91 -0.15 -3.11
CA ALA A 528 -16.58 0.41 -2.94
C ALA A 528 -16.66 1.92 -3.09
N ASN A 529 -16.27 2.62 -2.04
CA ASN A 529 -16.19 4.06 -2.05
C ASN A 529 -14.75 4.49 -1.83
N GLN A 530 -14.48 5.71 -2.24
CA GLN A 530 -13.36 6.49 -1.77
C GLN A 530 -13.70 7.91 -2.16
N PHE A 531 -13.64 8.80 -1.18
CA PHE A 531 -13.58 10.21 -1.48
C PHE A 531 -12.24 10.52 -2.17
N LEU A 532 -12.10 11.52 -3.06
CA LEU A 532 -10.89 11.82 -3.86
C LEU A 532 -9.66 12.23 -3.01
N ILE A 533 -9.22 11.34 -2.12
CA ILE A 533 -8.05 11.48 -1.25
C ILE A 533 -6.95 10.63 -1.88
N THR A 534 -5.89 11.31 -2.33
CA THR A 534 -4.65 10.72 -2.85
C THR A 534 -3.80 10.10 -1.72
N ASP A 535 -2.61 9.60 -2.05
CA ASP A 535 -1.68 9.11 -1.03
C ASP A 535 -1.00 10.27 -0.27
N GLY A 536 -0.47 10.00 0.93
CA GLY A 536 0.38 10.96 1.67
C GLY A 536 -0.21 11.53 2.96
N TYR A 537 -1.47 11.23 3.27
CA TYR A 537 -2.12 11.61 4.51
C TYR A 537 -1.61 10.78 5.70
N GLN A 538 -1.33 11.43 6.84
CA GLN A 538 -0.74 10.77 8.02
C GLN A 538 -1.76 9.94 8.83
N ASP A 539 -3.05 10.26 8.72
CA ASP A 539 -4.14 9.79 9.58
C ASP A 539 -5.24 9.03 8.82
N ARG A 540 -5.07 8.85 7.51
CA ARG A 540 -5.99 8.06 6.67
C ARG A 540 -5.20 7.19 5.70
N GLU A 541 -5.77 6.04 5.38
CA GLU A 541 -5.24 5.18 4.35
C GLU A 541 -5.42 5.81 2.97
N GLY A 542 -4.33 5.92 2.21
CA GLY A 542 -4.33 6.51 0.87
C GLY A 542 -4.92 5.59 -0.19
N LEU A 543 -5.30 6.19 -1.33
CA LEU A 543 -5.89 5.51 -2.49
C LEU A 543 -5.12 4.25 -2.93
N THR A 544 -3.78 4.27 -2.90
CA THR A 544 -2.97 3.11 -3.30
C THR A 544 -3.30 1.88 -2.48
N SER A 545 -3.48 2.05 -1.17
CA SER A 545 -3.69 0.91 -0.27
C SER A 545 -5.12 0.39 -0.36
N LEU A 546 -6.10 1.29 -0.49
CA LEU A 546 -7.51 0.92 -0.75
C LEU A 546 -7.64 0.11 -2.04
N ILE A 547 -7.11 0.61 -3.16
CA ILE A 547 -7.20 -0.08 -4.45
C ILE A 547 -6.48 -1.44 -4.43
N ARG A 548 -5.38 -1.57 -3.68
CA ARG A 548 -4.73 -2.88 -3.47
C ARG A 548 -5.61 -3.85 -2.70
N GLY A 549 -6.30 -3.39 -1.65
CA GLY A 549 -7.29 -4.18 -0.92
C GLY A 549 -8.46 -4.61 -1.80
N TYR A 550 -9.02 -3.67 -2.59
CA TYR A 550 -10.12 -3.94 -3.51
C TYR A 550 -9.71 -4.96 -4.59
N SER A 551 -8.55 -4.77 -5.21
CA SER A 551 -7.99 -5.72 -6.18
C SER A 551 -7.78 -7.11 -5.56
N ALA A 552 -7.27 -7.20 -4.33
CA ALA A 552 -7.11 -8.47 -3.64
C ALA A 552 -8.45 -9.19 -3.43
N LEU A 553 -9.49 -8.47 -3.03
CA LEU A 553 -10.84 -9.02 -2.89
C LEU A 553 -11.41 -9.50 -4.24
N LEU A 554 -11.27 -8.71 -5.31
CA LEU A 554 -11.70 -9.10 -6.66
C LEU A 554 -11.02 -10.40 -7.13
N ARG A 555 -9.72 -10.55 -6.87
CA ARG A 555 -8.98 -11.78 -7.17
C ARG A 555 -9.46 -12.99 -6.37
N MET A 556 -9.97 -12.79 -5.15
CA MET A 556 -10.59 -13.88 -4.39
C MET A 556 -11.88 -14.35 -5.05
N HIS A 557 -12.75 -13.43 -5.48
CA HIS A 557 -13.95 -13.80 -6.24
C HIS A 557 -13.59 -14.57 -7.51
N GLU A 558 -12.52 -14.17 -8.21
CA GLU A 558 -12.03 -14.90 -9.39
C GLU A 558 -11.51 -16.28 -9.04
N LYS A 559 -10.67 -16.38 -8.01
CA LYS A 559 -10.10 -17.63 -7.51
C LYS A 559 -11.17 -18.66 -7.15
N TYR A 560 -12.22 -18.24 -6.45
CA TYR A 560 -13.31 -19.13 -6.01
C TYR A 560 -14.48 -19.21 -7.01
N ARG A 561 -14.40 -18.47 -8.14
CA ARG A 561 -15.46 -18.38 -9.15
C ARG A 561 -16.84 -18.01 -8.57
N VAL A 562 -16.84 -17.08 -7.62
CA VAL A 562 -18.05 -16.59 -6.95
C VAL A 562 -18.46 -15.26 -7.60
N PRO A 563 -19.63 -15.18 -8.25
CA PRO A 563 -20.11 -13.93 -8.85
C PRO A 563 -20.19 -12.80 -7.82
N LEU A 564 -19.87 -11.59 -8.27
CA LEU A 564 -19.89 -10.38 -7.46
C LEU A 564 -20.71 -9.29 -8.13
N ASN A 565 -21.55 -8.60 -7.36
CA ASN A 565 -22.19 -7.37 -7.79
C ASN A 565 -21.41 -6.21 -7.15
N LEU A 566 -20.94 -5.27 -7.96
CA LEU A 566 -20.04 -4.21 -7.54
C LEU A 566 -20.64 -2.86 -7.84
N HIS A 567 -20.80 -2.03 -6.83
CA HIS A 567 -20.96 -0.60 -6.98
C HIS A 567 -19.60 0.07 -6.76
N LEU A 568 -19.20 0.97 -7.66
CA LEU A 568 -18.05 1.86 -7.50
C LEU A 568 -18.57 3.29 -7.51
N SER A 569 -18.25 4.09 -6.49
CA SER A 569 -18.62 5.51 -6.52
C SER A 569 -17.92 6.24 -7.67
N GLY A 570 -18.54 7.30 -8.16
CA GLY A 570 -18.00 8.06 -9.28
C GLY A 570 -16.68 8.77 -8.94
N THR A 571 -16.55 9.28 -7.71
CA THR A 571 -15.30 9.85 -7.19
C THR A 571 -14.17 8.81 -7.19
N LEU A 572 -14.43 7.58 -6.71
CA LEU A 572 -13.43 6.51 -6.77
C LEU A 572 -12.98 6.19 -8.20
N ILE A 573 -13.90 6.18 -9.16
CA ILE A 573 -13.57 5.94 -10.58
C ILE A 573 -12.61 7.02 -11.10
N GLU A 574 -12.85 8.30 -10.81
CA GLU A 574 -12.00 9.40 -11.27
C GLU A 574 -10.62 9.35 -10.63
N ALA A 575 -10.54 9.17 -9.32
CA ALA A 575 -9.27 9.00 -8.61
C ALA A 575 -8.48 7.80 -9.15
N ALA A 576 -9.14 6.66 -9.39
CA ALA A 576 -8.52 5.50 -10.00
C ALA A 576 -8.08 5.76 -11.44
N ALA A 577 -8.82 6.52 -12.24
CA ALA A 577 -8.44 6.87 -13.60
C ALA A 577 -7.16 7.72 -13.68
N TRP A 578 -6.90 8.54 -12.66
CA TRP A 578 -5.65 9.30 -12.54
C TRP A 578 -4.48 8.45 -12.04
N GLN A 579 -4.66 7.79 -10.90
CA GLN A 579 -3.54 7.21 -10.15
C GLN A 579 -3.36 5.71 -10.41
N HIS A 580 -4.44 4.99 -10.72
CA HIS A 580 -4.46 3.52 -10.81
C HIS A 580 -5.35 2.98 -11.93
N PRO A 581 -5.18 3.40 -13.21
CA PRO A 581 -6.06 3.02 -14.30
C PRO A 581 -6.11 1.50 -14.57
N TRP A 582 -5.09 0.75 -14.11
CA TRP A 582 -5.05 -0.70 -14.16
C TRP A 582 -6.17 -1.37 -13.33
N PHE A 583 -6.64 -0.74 -12.24
CA PHE A 583 -7.73 -1.28 -11.43
C PHE A 583 -9.05 -1.27 -12.20
N LEU A 584 -9.35 -0.17 -12.90
CA LEU A 584 -10.52 -0.08 -13.77
C LEU A 584 -10.45 -1.10 -14.92
N ALA A 585 -9.25 -1.39 -15.43
CA ALA A 585 -9.04 -2.47 -16.41
C ALA A 585 -9.29 -3.87 -15.82
N GLU A 586 -8.91 -4.11 -14.56
CA GLU A 586 -9.20 -5.37 -13.85
C GLU A 586 -10.70 -5.57 -13.66
N VAL A 587 -11.43 -4.54 -13.20
CA VAL A 587 -12.90 -4.57 -13.06
C VAL A 587 -13.57 -4.87 -14.40
N ARG A 588 -13.13 -4.21 -15.49
CA ARG A 588 -13.64 -4.48 -16.84
C ARG A 588 -13.44 -5.92 -17.26
N ARG A 589 -12.23 -6.45 -17.09
CA ARG A 589 -11.90 -7.83 -17.45
C ARG A 589 -12.80 -8.81 -16.69
N LEU A 590 -12.99 -8.61 -15.38
CA LEU A 590 -13.83 -9.49 -14.56
C LEU A 590 -15.31 -9.41 -14.93
N ARG A 591 -15.80 -8.26 -15.36
CA ARG A 591 -17.14 -8.13 -15.93
C ARG A 591 -17.26 -8.84 -17.27
N ASP A 592 -16.29 -8.65 -18.17
CA ASP A 592 -16.33 -9.22 -19.51
C ASP A 592 -16.33 -10.77 -19.49
N VAL A 593 -15.72 -11.39 -18.47
CA VAL A 593 -15.80 -12.84 -18.22
C VAL A 593 -17.05 -13.28 -17.43
N GLY A 594 -17.95 -12.35 -17.10
CA GLY A 594 -19.23 -12.61 -16.44
C GLY A 594 -19.13 -12.86 -14.93
N LEU A 595 -18.02 -12.49 -14.28
CA LEU A 595 -17.83 -12.68 -12.84
C LEU A 595 -18.27 -11.46 -12.02
N VAL A 596 -18.09 -10.25 -12.56
CA VAL A 596 -18.52 -9.00 -11.92
C VAL A 596 -19.69 -8.39 -12.69
N SER A 597 -20.77 -8.06 -11.99
CA SER A 597 -21.83 -7.20 -12.50
C SER A 597 -21.82 -5.87 -11.79
N LEU A 598 -22.20 -4.81 -12.50
CA LEU A 598 -22.17 -3.46 -11.96
C LEU A 598 -23.53 -3.06 -11.41
N THR A 599 -23.51 -2.44 -10.23
CA THR A 599 -24.68 -1.83 -9.57
C THR A 599 -24.55 -0.31 -9.68
N GLY A 600 -25.66 0.37 -10.01
CA GLY A 600 -25.72 1.82 -10.10
C GLY A 600 -25.74 2.49 -8.72
N GLY A 601 -25.88 3.81 -8.69
CA GLY A 601 -25.84 4.63 -7.47
C GLY A 601 -25.52 6.06 -7.87
N THR A 602 -24.76 6.79 -7.06
CA THR A 602 -24.48 8.22 -7.26
C THR A 602 -23.01 8.50 -7.57
N TYR A 603 -22.73 9.67 -8.14
CA TYR A 603 -21.34 10.07 -8.42
C TYR A 603 -20.53 10.29 -7.13
N SER A 604 -21.13 10.92 -6.13
CA SER A 604 -20.46 11.28 -4.85
C SER A 604 -21.11 10.65 -3.61
N GLU A 605 -21.95 9.63 -3.75
CA GLU A 605 -22.60 9.01 -2.57
C GLU A 605 -23.40 9.97 -1.69
N ASN A 606 -23.98 11.01 -2.29
CA ASN A 606 -24.78 11.99 -1.54
C ASN A 606 -26.06 11.35 -0.95
N VAL A 607 -26.41 11.68 0.30
CA VAL A 607 -27.69 11.24 0.89
C VAL A 607 -28.86 11.86 0.12
N LEU A 608 -29.43 11.07 -0.79
CA LEU A 608 -30.39 11.53 -1.80
C LEU A 608 -31.60 12.25 -1.20
N THR A 609 -32.03 11.87 0.00
CA THR A 609 -33.19 12.50 0.67
C THR A 609 -32.91 13.92 1.15
N ALA A 610 -31.66 14.32 1.32
CA ALA A 610 -31.24 15.66 1.75
C ALA A 610 -31.19 16.67 0.58
N PHE A 611 -31.19 16.20 -0.67
CA PHE A 611 -31.07 17.05 -1.85
C PHE A 611 -32.33 17.01 -2.72
N ASP A 612 -32.50 18.03 -3.58
CA ASP A 612 -33.62 18.06 -4.51
C ASP A 612 -33.43 17.09 -5.70
N ARG A 613 -34.54 16.87 -6.40
CA ARG A 613 -34.62 15.91 -7.50
C ARG A 613 -33.65 16.21 -8.65
N GLU A 614 -33.38 17.48 -8.93
CA GLU A 614 -32.55 17.86 -10.06
C GLU A 614 -31.07 17.62 -9.76
N TYR A 615 -30.63 17.97 -8.54
CA TYR A 615 -29.29 17.63 -8.06
C TYR A 615 -29.04 16.12 -8.06
N ASN A 616 -29.98 15.36 -7.51
CA ASN A 616 -29.88 13.90 -7.49
C ASN A 616 -29.86 13.30 -8.91
N ARG A 617 -30.65 13.84 -9.84
CA ARG A 617 -30.63 13.39 -11.24
C ARG A 617 -29.25 13.61 -11.88
N ARG A 618 -28.59 14.73 -11.59
CA ARG A 618 -27.23 15.02 -12.08
C ARG A 618 -26.18 14.06 -11.49
N GLN A 619 -26.28 13.74 -10.19
CA GLN A 619 -25.42 12.73 -9.54
C GLN A 619 -25.52 11.36 -10.22
N LEU A 620 -26.75 10.89 -10.48
CA LEU A 620 -26.98 9.61 -11.16
C LEU A 620 -26.44 9.65 -12.60
N GLN A 621 -26.75 10.71 -13.35
CA GLN A 621 -26.32 10.87 -14.74
C GLN A 621 -24.80 10.88 -14.90
N GLU A 622 -24.09 11.52 -13.98
CA GLU A 622 -22.64 11.56 -14.02
C GLU A 622 -22.02 10.18 -13.77
N LEU A 623 -22.58 9.39 -12.85
CA LEU A 623 -22.14 8.01 -12.65
C LEU A 623 -22.36 7.14 -13.90
N PHE A 624 -23.52 7.26 -14.57
CA PHE A 624 -23.79 6.55 -15.82
C PHE A 624 -22.71 6.83 -16.87
N TRP A 625 -22.30 8.10 -16.99
CA TRP A 625 -21.25 8.47 -17.92
C TRP A 625 -19.91 7.80 -17.57
N LEU A 626 -19.51 7.84 -16.29
CA LEU A 626 -18.26 7.23 -15.83
C LEU A 626 -18.24 5.71 -16.05
N TYR A 627 -19.34 5.02 -15.73
CA TYR A 627 -19.47 3.58 -15.97
C TYR A 627 -19.39 3.23 -17.45
N ARG A 628 -20.06 4.00 -18.31
CA ARG A 628 -19.97 3.80 -19.75
C ARG A 628 -18.56 4.06 -20.27
N HIS A 629 -17.90 5.11 -19.78
CA HIS A 629 -16.61 5.53 -20.31
C HIS A 629 -15.45 4.65 -19.81
N HIS A 630 -15.31 4.51 -18.50
CA HIS A 630 -14.16 3.83 -17.87
C HIS A 630 -14.34 2.34 -17.76
N LEU A 631 -15.58 1.90 -17.59
CA LEU A 631 -15.89 0.47 -17.48
C LEU A 631 -16.42 -0.07 -18.82
N GLY A 632 -17.02 0.71 -19.70
CA GLY A 632 -17.66 0.15 -20.91
C GLY A 632 -18.97 -0.57 -20.60
N CYS A 633 -19.62 -0.22 -19.48
CA CYS A 633 -20.92 -0.74 -19.10
C CYS A 633 -22.01 -0.08 -19.96
N ALA A 634 -22.94 -0.85 -20.54
CA ALA A 634 -24.10 -0.24 -21.17
C ALA A 634 -25.03 0.31 -20.07
N SER A 635 -25.65 1.46 -20.32
CA SER A 635 -26.58 2.05 -19.33
C SER A 635 -27.74 1.09 -19.01
N SER A 636 -28.19 0.30 -19.98
CA SER A 636 -29.23 -0.73 -19.81
C SER A 636 -28.86 -1.84 -18.83
N ASP A 637 -27.57 -2.05 -18.55
CA ASP A 637 -27.13 -3.10 -17.64
C ASP A 637 -27.28 -2.68 -16.18
N LEU A 638 -27.40 -1.38 -15.91
CA LEU A 638 -27.58 -0.80 -14.59
C LEU A 638 -29.07 -0.73 -14.23
N GLU A 639 -29.64 -1.89 -13.89
CA GLU A 639 -31.05 -2.00 -13.49
C GLU A 639 -31.27 -1.83 -11.98
N ILE A 640 -30.21 -1.96 -11.19
CA ILE A 640 -30.21 -1.94 -9.72
C ILE A 640 -29.49 -0.68 -9.23
N CYS A 641 -30.09 0.03 -8.26
CA CYS A 641 -29.51 1.19 -7.62
C CYS A 641 -29.08 0.89 -6.17
N TRP A 642 -27.83 1.20 -5.84
CA TRP A 642 -27.35 1.38 -4.47
C TRP A 642 -27.78 2.75 -3.95
N VAL A 643 -28.35 2.78 -2.73
CA VAL A 643 -28.76 4.03 -2.08
C VAL A 643 -27.74 4.34 -0.98
N PRO A 644 -27.04 5.49 -1.05
CA PRO A 644 -26.04 5.88 -0.04
C PRO A 644 -26.62 5.88 1.37
N GLU A 645 -25.86 5.34 2.31
CA GLU A 645 -26.26 5.12 3.71
C GLU A 645 -27.61 4.40 3.87
N ARG A 646 -28.13 3.75 2.81
CA ARG A 646 -29.44 3.08 2.77
C ARG A 646 -30.61 3.96 3.24
N VAL A 647 -30.47 5.28 3.17
CA VAL A 647 -31.49 6.24 3.60
C VAL A 647 -32.62 6.29 2.56
N TRP A 648 -33.79 5.81 2.93
CA TRP A 648 -34.92 5.65 2.02
C TRP A 648 -36.10 6.55 2.37
N ASP A 649 -36.70 7.16 1.35
CA ASP A 649 -38.02 7.78 1.40
C ASP A 649 -38.74 7.54 0.06
N THR A 650 -39.82 6.76 0.07
CA THR A 650 -40.54 6.36 -1.15
C THR A 650 -41.05 7.57 -1.95
N ASP A 651 -41.60 8.58 -1.29
CA ASP A 651 -42.23 9.73 -1.97
C ASP A 651 -41.20 10.65 -2.62
N ARG A 652 -40.02 10.76 -2.00
CA ARG A 652 -38.89 11.54 -2.52
C ARG A 652 -38.14 10.77 -3.60
N LEU A 653 -37.75 9.54 -3.35
CA LEU A 653 -36.76 8.82 -4.17
C LEU A 653 -37.36 8.05 -5.33
N ALA A 654 -38.60 7.55 -5.24
CA ALA A 654 -39.18 6.80 -6.36
C ALA A 654 -39.23 7.64 -7.65
N LYS A 655 -39.58 8.93 -7.55
CA LYS A 655 -39.63 9.85 -8.71
C LYS A 655 -38.26 10.17 -9.30
N VAL A 656 -37.21 10.08 -8.48
CA VAL A 656 -35.82 10.33 -8.90
C VAL A 656 -35.28 9.08 -9.60
N LEU A 657 -35.41 7.92 -8.96
CA LEU A 657 -34.85 6.66 -9.46
C LEU A 657 -35.57 6.12 -10.69
N THR A 658 -36.88 6.40 -10.84
CA THR A 658 -37.66 6.03 -12.03
C THR A 658 -37.79 7.18 -13.04
N ASP A 659 -36.90 8.17 -13.01
CA ASP A 659 -36.97 9.29 -13.96
C ASP A 659 -36.60 8.82 -15.38
N PRO A 660 -37.49 8.97 -16.38
CA PRO A 660 -37.22 8.48 -17.74
C PRO A 660 -36.09 9.24 -18.46
N ARG A 661 -35.62 10.36 -17.90
CA ARG A 661 -34.45 11.11 -18.40
C ARG A 661 -33.12 10.48 -17.96
N LEU A 662 -33.14 9.45 -17.11
CA LEU A 662 -31.93 8.67 -16.82
C LEU A 662 -31.53 7.85 -18.06
N PRO A 663 -30.23 7.65 -18.32
CA PRO A 663 -29.75 6.94 -19.52
C PRO A 663 -30.27 5.50 -19.68
N ASN A 664 -30.75 4.86 -18.61
CA ASN A 664 -31.35 3.52 -18.61
C ASN A 664 -32.90 3.55 -18.69
N GLY A 665 -33.52 4.73 -18.76
CA GLY A 665 -34.97 4.91 -18.69
C GLY A 665 -35.57 4.84 -17.27
N GLY A 666 -34.73 4.77 -16.24
CA GLY A 666 -35.13 4.61 -14.83
C GLY A 666 -34.75 3.24 -14.27
N TYR A 667 -34.29 3.21 -13.01
CA TYR A 667 -33.98 1.98 -12.30
C TYR A 667 -35.22 1.11 -12.10
N ARG A 668 -35.02 -0.21 -12.17
CA ARG A 668 -36.07 -1.21 -11.96
C ARG A 668 -36.05 -1.76 -10.54
N TYR A 669 -34.85 -1.81 -9.95
CA TYR A 669 -34.60 -2.36 -8.62
C TYR A 669 -33.82 -1.36 -7.76
N VAL A 670 -34.08 -1.41 -6.45
CA VAL A 670 -33.31 -0.69 -5.44
C VAL A 670 -32.94 -1.65 -4.32
N LEU A 671 -31.69 -1.60 -3.87
CA LEU A 671 -31.23 -2.37 -2.72
C LEU A 671 -31.56 -1.60 -1.45
N LEU A 672 -32.37 -2.19 -0.56
CA LEU A 672 -32.74 -1.58 0.72
C LEU A 672 -32.65 -2.61 1.82
N ASP A 673 -32.38 -2.13 3.03
CA ASP A 673 -32.27 -2.94 4.23
C ASP A 673 -33.61 -3.66 4.54
N ASP A 674 -33.55 -4.96 4.88
CA ASP A 674 -34.73 -5.79 5.17
C ASP A 674 -35.57 -5.24 6.32
N ARG A 675 -34.93 -4.51 7.24
CA ARG A 675 -35.59 -3.74 8.30
C ARG A 675 -36.70 -2.81 7.79
N LEU A 676 -36.52 -2.21 6.62
CA LEU A 676 -37.46 -1.20 6.08
C LEU A 676 -38.77 -1.80 5.57
N LEU A 677 -38.86 -3.12 5.50
CA LEU A 677 -40.10 -3.84 5.17
C LEU A 677 -41.07 -3.92 6.35
N TYR A 678 -40.60 -3.65 7.57
CA TYR A 678 -41.38 -3.70 8.79
C TYR A 678 -41.79 -2.27 9.20
N PRO A 679 -43.07 -2.05 9.55
CA PRO A 679 -43.57 -0.75 9.95
C PRO A 679 -43.03 -0.31 11.32
N SER A 680 -42.84 1.00 11.47
CA SER A 680 -42.47 1.65 12.73
C SER A 680 -43.69 1.99 13.62
N ASP A 681 -44.90 1.81 13.06
CA ASP A 681 -46.24 2.08 13.56
C ASP A 681 -46.35 2.81 14.92
N GLY A 682 -46.42 4.14 14.86
CA GLY A 682 -46.84 4.96 16.00
C GLY A 682 -48.32 4.77 16.40
N ALA A 683 -48.92 3.59 16.20
CA ALA A 683 -50.37 3.40 16.30
C ALA A 683 -50.86 2.18 17.10
N HIS A 684 -50.07 1.14 17.44
CA HIS A 684 -50.54 0.05 18.32
C HIS A 684 -49.38 -0.74 18.96
N GLY A 685 -49.18 -0.67 20.28
CA GLY A 685 -48.26 -1.58 20.98
C GLY A 685 -46.81 -1.57 20.47
N VAL A 686 -46.02 -2.60 20.77
CA VAL A 686 -44.62 -2.75 20.33
C VAL A 686 -44.58 -2.89 18.80
N SER A 687 -43.87 -2.01 18.09
CA SER A 687 -43.83 -2.01 16.61
C SER A 687 -43.08 -3.19 16.02
N ASP A 688 -43.53 -3.69 14.86
CA ASP A 688 -42.90 -4.81 14.13
C ASP A 688 -41.41 -4.51 13.83
N ARG A 689 -41.08 -3.25 13.51
CA ARG A 689 -39.69 -2.82 13.31
C ARG A 689 -38.88 -2.84 14.60
N LEU A 690 -39.48 -2.47 15.74
CA LEU A 690 -38.82 -2.55 17.03
C LEU A 690 -38.56 -4.00 17.44
N GLU A 691 -39.49 -4.91 17.14
CA GLU A 691 -39.29 -6.35 17.31
C GLU A 691 -38.15 -6.87 16.40
N PHE A 692 -38.13 -6.47 15.13
CA PHE A 692 -37.03 -6.80 14.21
C PHE A 692 -35.67 -6.32 14.76
N ASP A 693 -35.61 -5.06 15.20
CA ASP A 693 -34.40 -4.45 15.75
C ASP A 693 -33.95 -5.12 17.07
N GLY A 694 -34.90 -5.58 17.88
CA GLY A 694 -34.64 -6.26 19.15
C GLY A 694 -34.37 -7.76 19.02
N ALA A 695 -34.62 -8.37 17.86
CA ALA A 695 -34.44 -9.80 17.65
C ALA A 695 -32.95 -10.21 17.66
N ASP A 696 -32.68 -11.42 18.15
CA ASP A 696 -31.34 -11.98 18.33
C ASP A 696 -30.51 -11.86 17.03
N PRO A 697 -29.37 -11.12 17.05
CA PRO A 697 -28.45 -11.01 15.92
C PRO A 697 -27.94 -12.34 15.35
N ALA A 698 -28.01 -13.43 16.10
CA ALA A 698 -27.62 -14.76 15.61
C ALA A 698 -28.74 -15.51 14.85
N SER A 699 -29.97 -14.99 14.83
CA SER A 699 -31.13 -15.61 14.17
C SER A 699 -31.07 -15.46 12.64
N PRO A 700 -31.50 -16.46 11.86
CA PRO A 700 -31.54 -16.38 10.41
C PRO A 700 -32.50 -15.25 9.95
N PRO A 701 -32.28 -14.67 8.75
CA PRO A 701 -33.17 -13.63 8.23
C PRO A 701 -34.62 -14.13 8.10
N PRO A 702 -35.62 -13.27 8.34
CA PRO A 702 -37.03 -13.65 8.21
C PRO A 702 -37.33 -14.17 6.79
N SER A 703 -38.09 -15.26 6.68
CA SER A 703 -38.37 -15.90 5.38
C SER A 703 -39.12 -14.99 4.40
N ASP A 704 -39.90 -14.03 4.91
CA ASP A 704 -40.63 -13.07 4.10
C ASP A 704 -39.77 -11.86 3.69
N ALA A 705 -38.58 -11.68 4.28
CA ALA A 705 -37.59 -10.71 3.82
C ALA A 705 -36.69 -11.26 2.70
N LEU A 706 -36.78 -12.55 2.37
CA LEU A 706 -35.94 -13.19 1.34
C LEU A 706 -36.43 -12.93 -0.10
N ARG A 707 -37.41 -12.05 -0.34
CA ARG A 707 -38.04 -11.92 -1.66
C ARG A 707 -38.05 -10.47 -2.13
N PRO A 708 -37.87 -10.18 -3.43
CA PRO A 708 -38.07 -8.84 -3.94
C PRO A 708 -39.56 -8.47 -3.98
N TYR A 709 -39.89 -7.22 -3.67
CA TYR A 709 -41.26 -6.68 -3.63
C TYR A 709 -41.40 -5.44 -4.49
N ARG A 710 -42.58 -5.23 -5.08
CA ARG A 710 -42.93 -3.93 -5.66
C ARG A 710 -43.26 -2.95 -4.55
N ILE A 711 -42.67 -1.76 -4.61
CA ILE A 711 -42.92 -0.70 -3.62
C ILE A 711 -44.26 -0.04 -3.91
N LYS A 712 -45.18 -0.02 -2.94
CA LYS A 712 -46.45 0.71 -3.04
C LYS A 712 -46.14 2.21 -3.20
N GLY A 713 -46.65 2.83 -4.26
CA GLY A 713 -46.31 4.22 -4.61
C GLY A 713 -44.95 4.40 -5.30
N GLY A 714 -44.13 3.35 -5.43
CA GLY A 714 -42.79 3.41 -5.99
C GLY A 714 -42.69 3.47 -7.52
N LYS A 715 -43.78 3.79 -8.24
CA LYS A 715 -43.81 3.89 -9.72
C LYS A 715 -43.26 2.66 -10.48
N GLY A 716 -43.49 1.46 -9.95
CA GLY A 716 -43.02 0.21 -10.56
C GLY A 716 -41.64 -0.24 -10.10
N LEU A 717 -40.94 0.58 -9.31
CA LEU A 717 -39.69 0.22 -8.65
C LEU A 717 -39.90 -0.95 -7.68
N GLN A 718 -38.93 -1.85 -7.65
CA GLN A 718 -38.92 -3.02 -6.77
C GLN A 718 -37.78 -2.93 -5.77
N VAL A 719 -38.07 -3.23 -4.50
CA VAL A 719 -37.04 -3.41 -3.49
C VAL A 719 -36.48 -4.82 -3.58
N VAL A 720 -35.16 -4.92 -3.53
CA VAL A 720 -34.40 -6.15 -3.32
C VAL A 720 -33.85 -6.08 -1.90
N PRO A 721 -34.40 -6.82 -0.93
CA PRO A 721 -33.99 -6.71 0.46
C PRO A 721 -32.56 -7.22 0.65
N MET A 722 -31.69 -6.37 1.19
CA MET A 722 -30.40 -6.81 1.71
C MET A 722 -30.57 -7.25 3.16
N SER A 723 -29.89 -8.32 3.55
CA SER A 723 -30.03 -8.84 4.90
C SER A 723 -29.16 -8.08 5.90
N THR A 724 -29.78 -7.40 6.86
CA THR A 724 -29.11 -6.80 8.02
C THR A 724 -28.20 -7.80 8.71
N ARG A 725 -28.68 -9.03 8.89
CA ARG A 725 -27.97 -10.06 9.65
C ARG A 725 -26.69 -10.54 8.96
N LEU A 726 -26.73 -10.71 7.63
CA LEU A 726 -25.54 -11.08 6.87
C LEU A 726 -24.44 -10.03 6.96
N ARG A 727 -24.82 -8.75 7.05
CA ARG A 727 -23.88 -7.65 7.28
C ARG A 727 -23.04 -7.89 8.53
N TYR A 728 -23.63 -8.36 9.63
CA TYR A 728 -22.88 -8.63 10.85
C TYR A 728 -22.04 -9.90 10.80
N TRP A 729 -22.48 -10.91 10.05
CA TRP A 729 -21.79 -12.20 10.02
C TRP A 729 -20.68 -12.30 8.99
N ILE A 730 -20.61 -11.38 8.03
CA ILE A 730 -19.66 -11.41 6.91
C ILE A 730 -18.78 -10.14 6.94
N PRO A 731 -17.44 -10.27 6.97
CA PRO A 731 -16.70 -11.52 7.11
C PRO A 731 -16.89 -12.16 8.51
N PRO A 732 -16.86 -13.50 8.64
CA PRO A 732 -17.09 -14.18 9.92
C PRO A 732 -15.95 -13.94 10.90
N ASP A 733 -16.25 -13.40 12.08
CA ASP A 733 -15.25 -13.07 13.09
C ASP A 733 -15.02 -14.21 14.10
N ASP A 734 -16.07 -15.01 14.39
CA ASP A 734 -16.01 -16.10 15.33
C ASP A 734 -16.89 -17.31 14.95
N ARG A 735 -16.90 -18.33 15.81
CA ARG A 735 -17.70 -19.56 15.61
C ARG A 735 -19.23 -19.30 15.63
N SER A 736 -19.70 -18.23 16.24
CA SER A 736 -21.13 -17.88 16.26
C SER A 736 -21.59 -17.41 14.89
N HIS A 737 -20.80 -16.56 14.21
CA HIS A 737 -21.09 -16.09 12.84
C HIS A 737 -21.19 -17.28 11.87
N TRP A 738 -20.26 -18.24 11.96
CA TRP A 738 -20.29 -19.47 11.16
C TRP A 738 -21.53 -20.33 11.40
N ARG A 739 -21.99 -20.44 12.66
CA ARG A 739 -23.24 -21.13 12.99
C ARG A 739 -24.44 -20.40 12.38
N SER A 740 -24.49 -19.08 12.48
CA SER A 740 -25.59 -18.27 11.91
C SER A 740 -25.63 -18.37 10.39
N LEU A 741 -24.49 -18.30 9.71
CA LEU A 741 -24.38 -18.55 8.27
C LEU A 741 -24.84 -19.96 7.88
N SER A 742 -24.46 -20.97 8.66
CA SER A 742 -24.90 -22.35 8.44
C SER A 742 -26.42 -22.50 8.60
N ARG A 743 -27.03 -21.84 9.60
CA ARG A 743 -28.49 -21.83 9.78
C ARG A 743 -29.20 -21.10 8.65
N ALA A 744 -28.66 -19.97 8.18
CA ALA A 744 -29.23 -19.24 7.05
C ALA A 744 -29.22 -20.08 5.76
N ALA A 745 -28.18 -20.90 5.55
CA ALA A 745 -28.12 -21.87 4.45
C ALA A 745 -29.17 -22.98 4.54
N GLU A 746 -29.84 -23.17 5.68
CA GLU A 746 -30.89 -24.17 5.89
C GLU A 746 -32.30 -23.63 5.71
N LEU A 747 -32.44 -22.34 5.39
CA LEU A 747 -33.75 -21.73 5.15
C LEU A 747 -34.46 -22.46 4.00
N PRO A 748 -35.75 -22.81 4.19
CA PRO A 748 -36.48 -23.62 3.23
C PRO A 748 -36.71 -22.83 1.94
N THR A 749 -36.39 -23.45 0.79
CA THR A 749 -36.79 -22.95 -0.52
C THR A 749 -37.59 -24.02 -1.26
N ALA A 750 -38.65 -23.59 -1.94
CA ALA A 750 -39.35 -24.44 -2.88
C ALA A 750 -38.70 -24.28 -4.28
N PRO A 751 -38.57 -25.35 -5.07
CA PRO A 751 -38.14 -25.24 -6.47
C PRO A 751 -39.03 -24.23 -7.23
N GLY A 752 -38.41 -23.19 -7.81
CA GLY A 752 -39.11 -22.12 -8.53
C GLY A 752 -39.74 -21.03 -7.65
N ASP A 753 -39.38 -20.96 -6.37
CA ASP A 753 -39.69 -19.83 -5.50
C ASP A 753 -38.70 -18.67 -5.72
N ASP A 754 -39.16 -17.44 -5.49
CA ASP A 754 -38.41 -16.21 -5.73
C ASP A 754 -37.59 -15.76 -4.50
N SER A 755 -37.15 -16.73 -3.70
CA SER A 755 -36.38 -16.46 -2.49
C SER A 755 -34.90 -16.33 -2.84
N ILE A 756 -34.27 -15.25 -2.38
CA ILE A 756 -32.85 -14.92 -2.54
C ILE A 756 -32.34 -14.30 -1.24
N LEU A 757 -31.12 -14.69 -0.89
CA LEU A 757 -30.38 -14.08 0.19
C LEU A 757 -29.40 -13.06 -0.41
N VAL A 758 -29.30 -11.86 0.17
CA VAL A 758 -28.45 -10.79 -0.36
C VAL A 758 -27.56 -10.25 0.75
N TYR A 759 -26.25 -10.44 0.62
CA TYR A 759 -25.25 -9.70 1.39
C TYR A 759 -24.91 -8.42 0.63
N ALA A 760 -24.90 -7.28 1.33
CA ALA A 760 -24.59 -5.99 0.77
C ALA A 760 -23.95 -5.10 1.84
N ASP A 761 -22.69 -4.68 1.65
CA ASP A 761 -21.96 -3.82 2.60
C ASP A 761 -20.76 -3.14 1.92
N ASP A 762 -20.05 -2.31 2.69
CA ASP A 762 -18.82 -1.65 2.26
C ASP A 762 -17.73 -2.66 1.89
N MET A 763 -17.07 -2.42 0.76
CA MET A 763 -15.99 -3.25 0.25
C MET A 763 -14.76 -3.17 1.17
N GLU A 764 -14.52 -2.00 1.77
CA GLU A 764 -13.46 -1.68 2.72
C GLU A 764 -13.41 -2.68 3.87
N LYS A 765 -14.59 -3.02 4.40
CA LYS A 765 -14.75 -3.99 5.48
C LYS A 765 -14.23 -5.37 5.09
N SER A 766 -14.64 -5.86 3.93
CA SER A 766 -14.21 -7.17 3.44
C SER A 766 -12.78 -7.15 2.90
N ALA A 767 -12.31 -6.00 2.43
CA ALA A 767 -10.95 -5.80 1.94
C ALA A 767 -9.92 -5.60 3.07
N GLY A 768 -10.37 -5.38 4.32
CA GLY A 768 -9.48 -5.15 5.46
C GLY A 768 -8.68 -3.85 5.33
N VAL A 769 -9.29 -2.83 4.75
CA VAL A 769 -8.70 -1.50 4.53
C VAL A 769 -9.58 -0.41 5.17
N GLY A 770 -9.06 0.80 5.31
CA GLY A 770 -9.66 1.89 6.05
C GLY A 770 -9.54 1.67 7.56
N ALA A 771 -10.61 1.94 8.29
CA ALA A 771 -10.70 1.70 9.74
C ALA A 771 -10.84 0.20 10.09
N TRP A 772 -10.97 -0.68 9.10
CA TRP A 772 -11.23 -2.09 9.29
C TRP A 772 -9.95 -2.91 9.51
N HIS A 773 -10.06 -3.96 10.33
CA HIS A 773 -8.91 -4.78 10.70
C HIS A 773 -8.35 -5.54 9.48
N PRO A 774 -7.02 -5.53 9.22
CA PRO A 774 -6.44 -6.17 8.02
C PRO A 774 -6.73 -7.67 7.87
N SER A 775 -7.01 -8.38 8.96
CA SER A 775 -7.39 -9.80 8.90
C SER A 775 -8.79 -10.03 8.30
N ALA A 776 -9.62 -9.00 8.16
CA ALA A 776 -10.97 -9.11 7.58
C ALA A 776 -10.91 -9.65 6.15
N LEU A 777 -9.88 -9.27 5.37
CA LEU A 777 -9.61 -9.85 4.04
C LEU A 777 -9.41 -11.36 4.09
N GLY A 778 -8.67 -11.85 5.08
CA GLY A 778 -8.47 -13.29 5.26
C GLY A 778 -9.72 -14.03 5.72
N ARG A 779 -10.50 -13.43 6.62
CA ARG A 779 -11.79 -13.99 7.07
C ARG A 779 -12.82 -14.01 5.94
N TYR A 780 -12.82 -13.00 5.07
CA TYR A 780 -13.65 -12.97 3.87
C TYR A 780 -13.25 -14.07 2.88
N GLU A 781 -11.95 -14.35 2.72
CA GLU A 781 -11.49 -15.47 1.91
C GLU A 781 -11.97 -16.82 2.45
N GLU A 782 -11.94 -17.02 3.77
CA GLU A 782 -12.50 -18.21 4.41
C GLU A 782 -14.00 -18.35 4.12
N PHE A 783 -14.74 -17.25 4.16
CA PHE A 783 -16.15 -17.22 3.79
C PHE A 783 -16.37 -17.61 2.33
N LEU A 784 -15.62 -17.04 1.36
CA LEU A 784 -15.75 -17.42 -0.05
C LEU A 784 -15.39 -18.89 -0.30
N ARG A 785 -14.38 -19.41 0.41
CA ARG A 785 -14.00 -20.82 0.34
C ARG A 785 -15.12 -21.72 0.88
N TRP A 786 -15.67 -21.39 2.04
CA TRP A 786 -16.82 -22.10 2.60
C TRP A 786 -18.01 -22.07 1.65
N LEU A 787 -18.35 -20.89 1.11
CA LEU A 787 -19.45 -20.69 0.18
C LEU A 787 -19.27 -21.51 -1.11
N ALA A 788 -18.07 -21.54 -1.68
CA ALA A 788 -17.75 -22.34 -2.86
C ALA A 788 -17.91 -23.85 -2.64
N THR A 789 -17.91 -24.32 -1.38
CA THR A 789 -18.11 -25.72 -1.01
C THR A 789 -19.47 -26.01 -0.39
N GLN A 790 -20.36 -25.00 -0.27
CA GLN A 790 -21.64 -25.13 0.42
C GLN A 790 -22.75 -25.56 -0.56
N PRO A 791 -23.20 -26.83 -0.57
CA PRO A 791 -24.19 -27.31 -1.53
C PRO A 791 -25.60 -26.72 -1.32
N LYS A 792 -25.88 -26.12 -0.16
CA LYS A 792 -27.19 -25.52 0.14
C LYS A 792 -27.33 -24.06 -0.33
N LEU A 793 -26.24 -23.40 -0.68
CA LEU A 793 -26.23 -22.03 -1.19
C LEU A 793 -25.76 -22.03 -2.65
N LEU A 794 -26.39 -21.21 -3.46
CA LEU A 794 -26.00 -21.01 -4.86
C LEU A 794 -25.57 -19.55 -5.05
N PRO A 795 -24.26 -19.25 -5.19
CA PRO A 795 -23.83 -17.91 -5.53
C PRO A 795 -24.38 -17.48 -6.89
N VAL A 796 -25.02 -16.31 -6.96
CA VAL A 796 -25.65 -15.80 -8.18
C VAL A 796 -25.25 -14.37 -8.51
N ASP A 797 -25.19 -14.09 -9.81
CA ASP A 797 -25.24 -12.73 -10.32
C ASP A 797 -26.65 -12.15 -10.09
N LEU A 798 -26.75 -11.03 -9.38
CA LEU A 798 -28.05 -10.54 -8.90
C LEU A 798 -28.91 -10.03 -10.07
N SER A 799 -28.32 -9.26 -10.97
CA SER A 799 -29.01 -8.70 -12.14
C SER A 799 -29.54 -9.81 -13.05
N SER A 800 -28.74 -10.82 -13.36
CA SER A 800 -29.17 -11.96 -14.17
C SER A 800 -30.22 -12.81 -13.48
N TRP A 801 -30.09 -13.03 -12.17
CA TRP A 801 -31.09 -13.75 -11.39
C TRP A 801 -32.46 -13.03 -11.41
N LEU A 802 -32.47 -11.71 -11.21
CA LEU A 802 -33.69 -10.90 -11.24
C LEU A 802 -34.39 -10.91 -12.61
N ARG A 803 -33.63 -10.89 -13.71
CA ARG A 803 -34.17 -10.93 -15.09
C ARG A 803 -34.84 -12.26 -15.45
N GLN A 804 -34.40 -13.36 -14.85
CA GLN A 804 -34.93 -14.70 -15.14
C GLN A 804 -36.27 -14.99 -14.44
N ARG A 805 -36.74 -14.09 -13.55
CA ARG A 805 -37.97 -14.28 -12.79
C ARG A 805 -39.21 -14.23 -13.68
N ARG A 806 -40.11 -15.20 -13.46
CA ARG A 806 -41.37 -15.36 -14.22
C ARG A 806 -42.61 -14.90 -13.45
N ARG A 807 -42.52 -14.72 -12.12
CA ARG A 807 -43.65 -14.34 -11.27
C ARG A 807 -43.63 -12.85 -10.97
N SER A 808 -44.83 -12.25 -10.94
CA SER A 808 -44.99 -10.87 -10.49
C SER A 808 -44.76 -10.80 -8.97
N PRO A 809 -43.85 -9.95 -8.48
CA PRO A 809 -43.63 -9.80 -7.05
C PRO A 809 -44.85 -9.19 -6.36
N GLY A 810 -45.04 -9.54 -5.10
CA GLY A 810 -46.06 -8.91 -4.24
C GLY A 810 -45.79 -7.41 -4.05
N VAL A 811 -46.81 -6.68 -3.60
CA VAL A 811 -46.71 -5.24 -3.31
C VAL A 811 -46.60 -5.03 -1.81
N ARG A 812 -45.63 -4.22 -1.35
CA ARG A 812 -45.45 -3.84 0.06
C ARG A 812 -45.29 -2.32 0.22
N VAL A 813 -45.68 -1.80 1.38
CA VAL A 813 -45.26 -0.46 1.82
C VAL A 813 -43.82 -0.58 2.30
N VAL A 814 -42.96 0.32 1.84
CA VAL A 814 -41.60 0.47 2.38
C VAL A 814 -41.57 1.84 3.04
N GLU A 815 -41.45 1.83 4.35
CA GLU A 815 -41.45 3.05 5.15
C GLU A 815 -40.11 3.80 5.04
N ARG A 816 -40.13 5.05 5.48
CA ARG A 816 -38.89 5.82 5.63
C ARG A 816 -37.97 5.14 6.64
N GLY A 817 -36.67 5.17 6.38
CA GLY A 817 -35.70 4.66 7.33
C GLY A 817 -34.31 4.49 6.74
N THR A 818 -33.42 4.02 7.59
CA THR A 818 -32.07 3.56 7.26
C THR A 818 -31.74 2.30 8.09
N PHE A 819 -30.49 1.84 8.04
CA PHE A 819 -29.99 0.76 8.88
C PHE A 819 -29.95 1.16 10.36
N VAL A 820 -30.01 0.16 11.23
CA VAL A 820 -30.31 0.36 12.65
C VAL A 820 -29.28 1.22 13.38
N GLU A 821 -27.99 1.03 13.12
CA GLU A 821 -26.91 1.77 13.80
C GLU A 821 -26.99 3.26 13.48
N LEU A 822 -27.21 3.62 12.22
CA LEU A 822 -27.32 5.01 11.81
C LEU A 822 -28.61 5.65 12.36
N ALA A 823 -29.73 4.92 12.28
CA ALA A 823 -31.02 5.42 12.76
C ALA A 823 -31.03 5.63 14.29
N LYS A 824 -30.40 4.73 15.06
CA LYS A 824 -30.50 4.69 16.53
C LYS A 824 -29.18 5.00 17.23
N ASP A 825 -28.14 4.22 16.98
CA ASP A 825 -26.88 4.25 17.75
C ASP A 825 -26.05 5.51 17.46
N TRP A 826 -26.15 6.02 16.24
CA TRP A 826 -25.44 7.21 15.78
C TRP A 826 -26.32 8.48 15.78
N HIS A 827 -27.62 8.32 16.10
CA HIS A 827 -28.62 9.38 16.23
C HIS A 827 -28.84 10.24 14.98
N ALA A 828 -28.58 9.73 13.78
CA ALA A 828 -28.98 10.41 12.55
C ALA A 828 -30.51 10.40 12.37
N GLY A 829 -31.19 9.42 12.98
CA GLY A 829 -32.63 9.22 12.84
C GLY A 829 -33.01 8.49 11.56
N GLU A 830 -34.25 7.99 11.50
CA GLU A 830 -34.78 7.23 10.36
C GLU A 830 -34.74 8.02 9.03
N ASP A 831 -34.82 9.35 9.10
CA ASP A 831 -34.83 10.23 7.95
C ASP A 831 -33.53 11.00 7.74
N TYR A 832 -32.49 10.66 8.51
CA TYR A 832 -31.21 11.34 8.53
C TYR A 832 -31.24 12.78 9.07
N SER A 833 -32.38 13.24 9.60
CA SER A 833 -32.54 14.64 10.02
C SER A 833 -31.72 15.03 11.24
N GLY A 834 -31.33 14.08 12.08
CA GLY A 834 -30.47 14.33 13.23
C GLY A 834 -29.07 14.80 12.84
N TRP A 835 -28.58 14.43 11.67
CA TRP A 835 -27.31 14.90 11.14
C TRP A 835 -27.51 15.99 10.10
N CYS A 836 -28.47 15.82 9.18
CA CYS A 836 -28.66 16.80 8.12
C CYS A 836 -29.34 18.10 8.54
N LYS A 837 -29.76 18.24 9.79
CA LYS A 837 -30.24 19.51 10.35
C LYS A 837 -29.47 19.93 11.60
N ASP A 838 -28.31 19.31 11.82
CA ASP A 838 -27.41 19.72 12.89
C ASP A 838 -26.99 21.18 12.67
N GLU A 839 -27.06 21.99 13.73
CA GLU A 839 -26.66 23.40 13.70
C GLU A 839 -25.17 23.56 13.34
N ALA A 840 -24.32 22.62 13.77
CA ALA A 840 -22.90 22.60 13.42
C ALA A 840 -22.66 22.41 11.92
N TRP A 841 -23.66 21.94 11.17
CA TRP A 841 -23.59 21.75 9.73
C TRP A 841 -24.12 22.95 8.92
N ALA A 842 -24.82 23.89 9.55
CA ALA A 842 -25.49 25.00 8.88
C ALA A 842 -24.58 25.85 7.95
N PRO A 843 -23.33 26.22 8.34
CA PRO A 843 -22.45 27.00 7.46
C PRO A 843 -22.12 26.27 6.14
N TYR A 844 -21.83 24.97 6.23
CA TYR A 844 -21.48 24.13 5.09
C TYR A 844 -22.68 23.90 4.16
N GLN A 845 -23.88 23.78 4.73
CA GLN A 845 -25.12 23.74 3.96
C GLN A 845 -25.38 25.03 3.20
N GLU A 846 -25.08 26.17 3.80
CA GLU A 846 -25.20 27.48 3.16
C GLU A 846 -24.23 27.60 1.98
N HIS A 847 -22.96 27.20 2.15
CA HIS A 847 -21.99 27.14 1.05
C HIS A 847 -22.50 26.29 -0.12
N LEU A 848 -22.95 25.06 0.16
CA LEU A 848 -23.52 24.16 -0.87
C LEU A 848 -24.74 24.77 -1.56
N ALA A 849 -25.68 25.33 -0.79
CA ALA A 849 -26.90 25.91 -1.34
C ALA A 849 -26.60 27.16 -2.18
N ARG A 850 -25.66 28.01 -1.75
CA ARG A 850 -25.23 29.21 -2.47
C ARG A 850 -24.55 28.84 -3.79
N ALA A 851 -23.52 27.98 -3.75
CA ALA A 851 -22.81 27.55 -4.95
C ALA A 851 -23.77 26.93 -5.98
N ARG A 852 -24.72 26.08 -5.54
CA ARG A 852 -25.76 25.51 -6.41
C ARG A 852 -26.64 26.57 -7.07
N ARG A 853 -27.04 27.62 -6.34
CA ARG A 853 -27.81 28.74 -6.90
C ARG A 853 -26.98 29.50 -7.94
N VAL A 854 -25.75 29.89 -7.58
CA VAL A 854 -24.83 30.65 -8.45
C VAL A 854 -24.57 29.93 -9.76
N VAL A 855 -24.24 28.64 -9.72
CA VAL A 855 -23.99 27.85 -10.93
C VAL A 855 -25.27 27.68 -11.77
N ALA A 856 -26.42 27.48 -11.13
CA ALA A 856 -27.70 27.37 -11.83
C ALA A 856 -28.15 28.69 -12.48
N ASP A 857 -27.87 29.83 -11.83
CA ASP A 857 -28.11 31.17 -12.38
C ASP A 857 -27.21 31.44 -13.58
N ALA A 858 -25.92 31.10 -13.50
CA ALA A 858 -24.99 31.21 -14.61
C ALA A 858 -25.44 30.36 -15.82
N GLU A 859 -25.85 29.10 -15.57
CA GLU A 859 -26.39 28.21 -16.61
C GLU A 859 -27.64 28.81 -17.28
N ARG A 860 -28.57 29.38 -16.50
CA ARG A 860 -29.78 30.06 -17.03
C ARG A 860 -29.45 31.33 -17.82
N ALA A 861 -28.41 32.05 -17.42
CA ALA A 861 -27.96 33.27 -18.09
C ALA A 861 -27.19 33.02 -19.39
N GLY A 862 -26.99 31.75 -19.78
CA GLY A 862 -26.24 31.39 -20.99
C GLY A 862 -24.73 31.56 -20.84
N ALA A 863 -24.21 31.37 -19.63
CA ALA A 863 -22.76 31.34 -19.37
C ALA A 863 -22.05 30.29 -20.23
N GLU A 864 -20.74 30.43 -20.39
CA GLU A 864 -19.92 29.50 -21.17
C GLU A 864 -20.09 28.05 -20.65
N HIS A 865 -20.54 27.18 -21.55
CA HIS A 865 -21.08 25.87 -21.17
C HIS A 865 -20.06 24.89 -20.57
N ARG A 866 -18.79 24.93 -21.01
CA ARG A 866 -17.76 23.98 -20.54
C ARG A 866 -17.33 24.29 -19.11
N LEU A 867 -17.09 25.57 -18.81
CA LEU A 867 -16.79 26.01 -17.45
C LEU A 867 -18.00 25.85 -16.53
N THR A 868 -19.22 26.10 -17.03
CA THR A 868 -20.46 25.82 -16.28
C THR A 868 -20.58 24.32 -15.95
N ALA A 869 -20.23 23.44 -16.89
CA ALA A 869 -20.22 21.99 -16.64
C ALA A 869 -19.16 21.59 -15.60
N LEU A 870 -17.97 22.21 -15.63
CA LEU A 870 -16.95 22.00 -14.60
C LEU A 870 -17.41 22.51 -13.22
N ALA A 871 -18.06 23.67 -13.16
CA ALA A 871 -18.62 24.20 -11.92
C ALA A 871 -19.69 23.25 -11.34
N TRP A 872 -20.59 22.74 -12.17
CA TRP A 872 -21.55 21.70 -11.76
C TRP A 872 -20.85 20.42 -11.30
N LYS A 873 -19.82 19.98 -12.01
CA LYS A 873 -19.04 18.80 -11.63
C LYS A 873 -18.45 18.95 -10.23
N HIS A 874 -17.86 20.10 -9.93
CA HIS A 874 -17.32 20.42 -8.61
C HIS A 874 -18.41 20.48 -7.52
N VAL A 875 -19.55 21.10 -7.83
CA VAL A 875 -20.73 21.12 -6.95
C VAL A 875 -21.23 19.72 -6.61
N LEU A 876 -21.30 18.83 -7.60
CA LEU A 876 -21.72 17.43 -7.38
C LEU A 876 -20.72 16.70 -6.48
N ALA A 877 -19.44 16.93 -6.71
CA ALA A 877 -18.35 16.32 -5.96
C ALA A 877 -18.36 16.76 -4.48
N SER A 878 -18.79 17.99 -4.21
CA SER A 878 -18.83 18.60 -2.87
C SER A 878 -20.02 18.20 -2.01
N GLY A 879 -21.07 17.59 -2.58
CA GLY A 879 -22.18 17.04 -1.78
C GLY A 879 -21.94 15.61 -1.29
N TYR A 880 -20.68 15.18 -1.23
CA TYR A 880 -20.31 13.82 -0.89
C TYR A 880 -20.67 13.42 0.54
N GLU A 881 -21.04 12.16 0.73
CA GLU A 881 -21.24 11.60 2.07
C GLU A 881 -20.96 10.08 2.15
N THR A 882 -20.27 9.67 3.22
CA THR A 882 -20.61 8.48 4.04
C THR A 882 -20.31 8.86 5.48
N ALA A 883 -21.35 9.23 6.23
CA ALA A 883 -21.36 9.88 7.55
C ALA A 883 -20.77 11.31 7.65
N TRP A 884 -21.65 12.33 7.61
CA TRP A 884 -21.33 13.72 7.94
C TRP A 884 -20.72 13.91 9.33
N HIS A 885 -20.83 12.91 10.22
CA HIS A 885 -20.37 12.97 11.60
C HIS A 885 -19.36 11.86 11.89
N ASP A 886 -18.33 12.17 12.69
CA ASP A 886 -17.34 11.17 13.11
C ASP A 886 -17.94 10.26 14.19
N THR A 887 -18.21 9.01 13.80
CA THR A 887 -18.82 7.99 14.69
C THR A 887 -17.86 7.46 15.75
N ALA A 888 -16.56 7.77 15.67
CA ALA A 888 -15.57 7.42 16.68
C ALA A 888 -15.52 8.43 17.84
N HIS A 889 -16.09 9.63 17.68
CA HIS A 889 -16.14 10.65 18.73
C HIS A 889 -17.47 10.61 19.51
N PRO A 890 -17.44 10.63 20.86
CA PRO A 890 -18.66 10.59 21.68
C PRO A 890 -19.63 11.75 21.40
N ASP A 891 -19.06 12.92 21.09
CA ASP A 891 -19.79 14.15 20.81
C ASP A 891 -20.35 14.20 19.39
N ARG A 892 -19.97 13.23 18.53
CA ARG A 892 -20.42 13.08 17.14
C ARG A 892 -20.34 14.41 16.39
N LEU A 893 -19.17 15.03 16.37
CA LEU A 893 -18.99 16.28 15.63
C LEU A 893 -19.01 16.02 14.11
N PRO A 894 -19.38 17.03 13.28
CA PRO A 894 -19.23 16.91 11.84
C PRO A 894 -17.79 16.52 11.46
N ALA A 895 -17.65 15.50 10.62
CA ALA A 895 -16.38 14.95 10.22
C ALA A 895 -15.54 16.02 9.51
N ALA A 896 -14.26 16.15 9.88
CA ALA A 896 -13.37 17.17 9.34
C ALA A 896 -13.28 17.15 7.81
N TRP A 897 -13.29 15.95 7.20
CA TRP A 897 -13.30 15.82 5.75
C TRP A 897 -14.63 16.29 5.14
N ALA A 898 -15.78 16.04 5.78
CA ALA A 898 -17.07 16.50 5.25
C ALA A 898 -17.12 18.03 5.23
N LYS A 899 -16.70 18.66 6.35
CA LYS A 899 -16.58 20.11 6.47
C LYS A 899 -15.69 20.72 5.39
N ALA A 900 -14.49 20.18 5.23
CA ALA A 900 -13.53 20.63 4.21
C ALA A 900 -14.14 20.64 2.81
N VAL A 901 -14.84 19.57 2.45
CA VAL A 901 -15.39 19.35 1.11
C VAL A 901 -16.55 20.27 0.81
N ALA A 902 -17.45 20.41 1.76
CA ALA A 902 -18.55 21.33 1.64
C ALA A 902 -18.07 22.78 1.64
N SER A 903 -16.98 23.11 2.36
CA SER A 903 -16.32 24.41 2.25
C SER A 903 -15.73 24.66 0.86
N HIS A 904 -15.05 23.67 0.28
CA HIS A 904 -14.40 23.81 -1.02
C HIS A 904 -15.37 24.00 -2.19
N VAL A 905 -16.67 23.76 -2.01
CA VAL A 905 -17.69 24.08 -3.03
C VAL A 905 -17.69 25.55 -3.43
N ARG A 906 -17.17 26.44 -2.57
CA ARG A 906 -16.97 27.87 -2.85
C ARG A 906 -16.19 28.12 -4.14
N ALA A 907 -15.23 27.25 -4.49
CA ALA A 907 -14.51 27.33 -5.77
C ALA A 907 -15.42 27.21 -7.01
N ALA A 908 -16.62 26.64 -6.88
CA ALA A 908 -17.61 26.62 -7.97
C ALA A 908 -18.15 28.02 -8.31
N CYS A 909 -18.15 28.95 -7.35
CA CYS A 909 -18.51 30.35 -7.58
C CYS A 909 -17.49 31.01 -8.52
N VAL A 910 -16.19 30.76 -8.33
CA VAL A 910 -15.11 31.24 -9.20
C VAL A 910 -15.29 30.69 -10.63
N LEU A 911 -15.55 29.39 -10.75
CA LEU A 911 -15.79 28.75 -12.05
C LEU A 911 -17.03 29.32 -12.75
N ALA A 912 -18.11 29.58 -12.00
CA ALA A 912 -19.33 30.20 -12.52
C ALA A 912 -19.10 31.66 -12.94
N ALA A 913 -18.29 32.42 -12.21
CA ALA A 913 -17.91 33.78 -12.57
C ALA A 913 -17.10 33.81 -13.87
N ALA A 914 -16.11 32.91 -14.01
CA ALA A 914 -15.35 32.75 -15.25
C ALA A 914 -16.25 32.33 -16.43
N ALA A 915 -17.18 31.39 -16.21
CA ALA A 915 -18.15 30.99 -17.21
C ALA A 915 -19.06 32.17 -17.64
N GLY A 916 -19.54 32.94 -16.67
CA GLY A 916 -20.38 34.12 -16.90
C GLY A 916 -19.64 35.20 -17.67
N TRP A 917 -18.37 35.45 -17.33
CA TRP A 917 -17.49 36.37 -18.05
C TRP A 917 -17.36 36.00 -19.53
N PHE A 918 -17.03 34.74 -19.81
CA PHE A 918 -16.93 34.25 -21.18
C PHE A 918 -18.27 34.12 -21.90
N GLY A 919 -19.40 34.16 -21.20
CA GLY A 919 -20.74 34.24 -21.81
C GLY A 919 -21.08 35.60 -22.43
N ARG A 920 -20.40 36.68 -22.03
CA ARG A 920 -20.70 38.06 -22.47
C ARG A 920 -20.26 38.33 -23.92
N GLN A 921 -21.02 39.15 -24.64
CA GLN A 921 -20.71 39.53 -26.04
C GLN A 921 -19.52 40.49 -26.12
N ALA A 922 -19.43 41.47 -25.22
CA ALA A 922 -18.30 42.40 -25.09
C ALA A 922 -17.57 42.13 -23.76
N ARG A 923 -16.23 42.04 -23.82
CA ARG A 923 -15.36 41.67 -22.71
C ARG A 923 -14.24 42.72 -22.61
N PRO A 924 -14.47 43.87 -21.95
CA PRO A 924 -13.40 44.83 -21.72
C PRO A 924 -12.32 44.21 -20.84
N LEU A 925 -11.11 44.75 -20.88
CA LEU A 925 -10.07 44.38 -19.93
C LEU A 925 -10.51 44.86 -18.53
N GLU A 926 -10.53 43.96 -17.56
CA GLU A 926 -10.95 44.23 -16.17
C GLU A 926 -9.91 43.72 -15.16
N ALA A 927 -9.71 44.46 -14.08
CA ALA A 927 -8.93 44.05 -12.91
C ALA A 927 -9.58 44.63 -11.66
N GLU A 928 -9.85 43.79 -10.66
CA GLU A 928 -10.44 44.22 -9.40
C GLU A 928 -9.99 43.32 -8.24
N MET A 929 -9.97 43.90 -7.03
CA MET A 929 -9.93 43.16 -5.78
C MET A 929 -11.36 42.81 -5.38
N ILE A 930 -11.64 41.52 -5.20
CA ILE A 930 -12.97 41.04 -4.81
C ILE A 930 -12.85 39.68 -4.13
N ASP A 931 -13.59 39.48 -3.05
CA ASP A 931 -13.84 38.17 -2.46
C ASP A 931 -14.74 37.36 -3.41
N ILE A 932 -14.13 36.64 -4.33
CA ILE A 932 -14.85 35.96 -5.43
C ILE A 932 -15.40 34.60 -4.99
N ASP A 933 -14.79 33.98 -3.99
CA ASP A 933 -15.17 32.66 -3.50
C ASP A 933 -15.91 32.68 -2.15
N ASP A 934 -15.99 33.84 -1.47
CA ASP A 934 -16.70 34.08 -0.20
C ASP A 934 -16.04 33.37 0.98
N ASP A 935 -14.71 33.39 1.02
CA ASP A 935 -13.91 32.92 2.16
C ASP A 935 -13.48 34.04 3.11
N GLY A 936 -13.79 35.30 2.78
CA GLY A 936 -13.48 36.48 3.57
C GLY A 936 -12.13 37.13 3.22
N ALA A 937 -11.35 36.58 2.30
CA ALA A 937 -10.20 37.24 1.69
C ALA A 937 -10.57 37.84 0.33
N GLU A 938 -9.90 38.93 -0.07
CA GLU A 938 -10.08 39.47 -1.42
C GLU A 938 -9.02 38.89 -2.37
N GLU A 939 -9.47 38.37 -3.51
CA GLU A 939 -8.59 37.94 -4.60
C GLU A 939 -8.39 39.07 -5.61
N LEU A 940 -7.20 39.11 -6.21
CA LEU A 940 -6.98 39.88 -7.43
C LEU A 940 -7.53 39.09 -8.62
N VAL A 941 -8.58 39.60 -9.24
CA VAL A 941 -9.20 38.97 -10.42
C VAL A 941 -8.90 39.78 -11.68
N LEU A 942 -8.14 39.19 -12.60
CA LEU A 942 -7.77 39.79 -13.89
C LEU A 942 -8.55 39.10 -15.02
N ARG A 943 -9.20 39.88 -15.89
CA ARG A 943 -10.09 39.36 -16.92
C ARG A 943 -9.85 40.04 -18.26
N SER A 944 -9.69 39.26 -19.32
CA SER A 944 -9.60 39.73 -20.71
C SER A 944 -10.57 38.97 -21.60
N GLU A 945 -10.50 39.20 -22.92
CA GLU A 945 -11.28 38.41 -23.87
C GLU A 945 -11.00 36.90 -23.75
N HIS A 946 -9.73 36.55 -23.46
CA HIS A 946 -9.22 35.19 -23.51
C HIS A 946 -8.94 34.56 -22.15
N LEU A 947 -8.66 35.36 -21.12
CA LEU A 947 -8.22 34.88 -19.81
C LEU A 947 -9.11 35.35 -18.67
N PHE A 948 -9.22 34.51 -17.66
CA PHE A 948 -9.77 34.82 -16.34
C PHE A 948 -8.81 34.26 -15.30
N ALA A 949 -8.04 35.13 -14.66
CA ALA A 949 -6.99 34.79 -13.70
C ALA A 949 -7.39 35.26 -12.30
N VAL A 950 -7.15 34.42 -11.30
CA VAL A 950 -7.43 34.70 -9.89
C VAL A 950 -6.15 34.49 -9.11
N LEU A 951 -5.64 35.55 -8.49
CA LEU A 951 -4.47 35.50 -7.63
C LEU A 951 -4.90 35.75 -6.18
N ALA A 952 -4.29 35.03 -5.24
CA ALA A 952 -4.61 35.11 -3.81
C ALA A 952 -3.49 35.85 -3.04
N PRO A 953 -3.64 37.16 -2.74
CA PRO A 953 -2.59 37.94 -2.09
C PRO A 953 -2.26 37.47 -0.68
N GLU A 954 -3.25 36.97 0.08
CA GLU A 954 -3.07 36.39 1.42
C GLU A 954 -2.40 35.00 1.39
N ARG A 955 -2.13 34.44 0.20
CA ARG A 955 -1.60 33.09 0.00
C ARG A 955 -0.44 33.08 -1.00
N GLY A 956 0.58 33.88 -0.74
CA GLY A 956 1.81 33.95 -1.53
C GLY A 956 1.68 34.79 -2.81
N GLY A 957 0.57 35.52 -3.01
CA GLY A 957 0.27 36.20 -4.27
C GLY A 957 0.23 35.23 -5.45
N ARG A 958 -0.11 33.96 -5.21
CA ARG A 958 -0.06 32.89 -6.20
C ARG A 958 -1.30 32.88 -7.09
N LEU A 959 -1.14 32.39 -8.31
CA LEU A 959 -2.22 32.19 -9.28
C LEU A 959 -2.99 30.91 -8.92
N VAL A 960 -4.13 31.05 -8.25
CA VAL A 960 -4.93 29.91 -7.76
C VAL A 960 -5.84 29.33 -8.85
N TYR A 961 -6.36 30.18 -9.74
CA TYR A 961 -7.14 29.74 -10.90
C TYR A 961 -6.75 30.53 -12.16
N LEU A 962 -6.58 29.82 -13.27
CA LEU A 962 -6.48 30.40 -14.61
C LEU A 962 -7.42 29.66 -15.53
N ALA A 963 -8.43 30.36 -16.04
CA ALA A 963 -9.31 29.86 -17.09
C ALA A 963 -9.01 30.56 -18.42
N TYR A 964 -9.14 29.80 -19.50
CA TYR A 964 -8.87 30.22 -20.87
C TYR A 964 -10.08 29.93 -21.76
N ARG A 965 -10.42 30.87 -22.65
CA ARG A 965 -11.41 30.66 -23.71
C ARG A 965 -10.74 30.61 -25.08
N GLY A 966 -10.64 29.40 -25.62
CA GLY A 966 -10.19 29.15 -26.99
C GLY A 966 -11.35 28.96 -27.97
N SER A 967 -11.02 28.55 -29.19
CA SER A 967 -11.99 28.20 -30.24
C SER A 967 -12.95 27.07 -29.84
N ASN A 968 -12.52 26.19 -28.93
CA ASN A 968 -13.27 25.04 -28.44
C ASN A 968 -14.04 25.33 -27.12
N GLY A 969 -14.17 26.60 -26.72
CA GLY A 969 -14.85 27.00 -25.47
C GLY A 969 -13.90 27.24 -24.30
N GLY A 970 -14.48 27.42 -23.12
CA GLY A 970 -13.79 27.71 -21.87
C GLY A 970 -13.19 26.47 -21.22
N VAL A 971 -11.99 26.59 -20.67
CA VAL A 971 -11.26 25.53 -19.95
C VAL A 971 -10.51 26.10 -18.77
N LEU A 972 -10.40 25.34 -17.68
CA LEU A 972 -9.49 25.65 -16.58
C LEU A 972 -8.13 25.01 -16.89
N VAL A 973 -7.06 25.82 -16.83
CA VAL A 973 -5.69 25.44 -17.21
C VAL A 973 -4.70 25.46 -16.04
N ILE A 974 -5.01 26.22 -14.97
CA ILE A 974 -4.33 26.18 -13.67
C ILE A 974 -5.41 26.21 -12.61
N GLY A 975 -5.24 25.40 -11.58
CA GLY A 975 -6.17 25.30 -10.47
C GLY A 975 -6.69 23.88 -10.30
N ASN A 976 -7.18 23.60 -9.11
CA ASN A 976 -7.49 22.25 -8.70
C ASN A 976 -8.82 22.15 -7.93
N PRO A 977 -9.96 22.59 -8.50
CA PRO A 977 -11.20 22.68 -7.74
C PRO A 977 -11.58 21.36 -7.05
N THR A 978 -11.24 20.20 -7.62
CA THR A 978 -11.82 18.91 -7.20
C THR A 978 -10.81 17.90 -6.61
N ASP A 979 -9.49 18.08 -6.72
CA ASP A 979 -8.48 17.16 -6.12
C ASP A 979 -7.94 17.71 -4.77
N ASP A 980 -8.50 18.81 -4.30
CA ASP A 980 -8.12 19.53 -3.08
C ASP A 980 -8.89 19.07 -1.85
N TRP A 981 -8.89 17.77 -1.61
CA TRP A 981 -9.84 17.16 -0.67
C TRP A 981 -9.14 16.65 0.59
N ASN A 982 -8.30 17.53 1.15
CA ASN A 982 -7.72 17.30 2.46
C ASN A 982 -8.69 17.70 3.58
N ARG A 983 -8.23 17.65 4.84
CA ARG A 983 -9.07 17.97 6.02
C ARG A 983 -9.16 19.47 6.33
N GLN A 984 -8.72 20.33 5.43
CA GLN A 984 -8.67 21.77 5.66
C GLN A 984 -9.91 22.44 5.09
N GLU A 985 -10.51 23.34 5.85
CA GLU A 985 -11.75 24.03 5.47
C GLU A 985 -11.47 25.37 4.77
N GLU A 986 -10.28 25.91 4.99
CA GLU A 986 -9.78 27.14 4.42
C GLU A 986 -9.37 26.92 2.97
N LEU A 987 -9.87 27.77 2.07
CA LEU A 987 -9.46 27.70 0.67
C LEU A 987 -7.96 27.95 0.58
N ASN A 988 -7.35 27.32 -0.42
CA ASN A 988 -5.94 27.44 -0.78
C ASN A 988 -4.95 26.84 0.24
N THR A 989 -5.28 26.70 1.53
CA THR A 989 -4.42 26.04 2.54
C THR A 989 -4.37 24.51 2.32
N TYR A 990 -5.37 23.97 1.62
CA TYR A 990 -5.42 22.55 1.31
C TYR A 990 -4.21 22.04 0.48
N MET A 991 -3.43 22.95 -0.13
CA MET A 991 -2.29 22.62 -1.00
C MET A 991 -1.07 22.11 -0.23
N ASP A 992 -1.10 22.14 1.11
CA ASP A 992 0.10 21.98 1.94
C ASP A 992 0.20 20.61 2.62
N VAL A 993 -0.93 19.90 2.79
CA VAL A 993 -0.97 18.65 3.57
C VAL A 993 -1.93 17.61 2.96
N PRO A 994 -1.42 16.58 2.24
CA PRO A 994 -0.09 16.52 1.62
C PRO A 994 0.02 17.55 0.48
N ALA A 995 1.26 17.89 0.11
CA ALA A 995 1.50 18.77 -1.02
C ALA A 995 1.03 18.12 -2.33
N ASN A 996 -0.08 18.62 -2.90
CA ASN A 996 -0.69 18.06 -4.11
C ASN A 996 -0.59 19.03 -5.30
N HIS A 997 -1.26 20.18 -5.25
CA HIS A 997 -1.28 21.14 -6.37
C HIS A 997 -1.00 22.57 -5.87
N PRO A 998 0.19 23.16 -6.11
CA PRO A 998 0.55 24.47 -5.53
C PRO A 998 -0.09 25.70 -6.21
N GLY A 999 -0.89 25.50 -7.27
CA GLY A 999 -1.33 26.59 -8.14
C GLY A 999 -0.26 26.97 -9.16
N GLY A 1000 -0.29 28.21 -9.62
CA GLY A 1000 0.77 28.84 -10.40
C GLY A 1000 1.49 29.92 -9.60
N LEU A 1001 2.73 30.24 -9.97
CA LEU A 1001 3.53 31.31 -9.33
C LEU A 1001 3.69 31.12 -7.81
N ALA A 1002 3.87 29.87 -7.38
CA ALA A 1002 4.10 29.54 -5.97
C ALA A 1002 5.59 29.61 -5.64
N ASP A 1003 5.97 30.57 -4.80
CA ASP A 1003 7.37 30.86 -4.49
C ASP A 1003 7.88 30.00 -3.34
N GLY A 1004 8.92 29.22 -3.59
CA GLY A 1004 9.61 28.42 -2.57
C GLY A 1004 10.10 29.30 -1.43
N GLY A 1005 9.65 29.00 -0.21
CA GLY A 1005 9.95 29.76 1.01
C GLY A 1005 8.99 30.92 1.32
N GLY A 1006 8.03 31.23 0.44
CA GLY A 1006 7.03 32.30 0.64
C GLY A 1006 5.64 31.98 0.09
N VAL A 1007 5.28 30.70 -0.03
CA VAL A 1007 4.01 30.21 -0.60
C VAL A 1007 2.75 30.67 0.15
N HIS A 1008 2.90 31.18 1.38
CA HIS A 1008 1.81 31.70 2.22
C HIS A 1008 2.01 33.16 2.64
N ASP A 1009 2.99 33.83 2.06
CA ASP A 1009 3.25 35.22 2.44
C ASP A 1009 2.10 36.12 2.01
N ARG A 1010 1.86 37.16 2.79
CA ARG A 1010 0.87 38.19 2.45
C ARG A 1010 1.45 39.21 1.49
N TYR A 1011 0.65 39.61 0.51
CA TYR A 1011 0.97 40.64 -0.48
C TYR A 1011 -0.02 41.80 -0.43
N GLU A 1012 0.48 43.04 -0.55
CA GLU A 1012 -0.34 44.21 -0.87
C GLU A 1012 -0.44 44.39 -2.38
N VAL A 1013 -1.62 44.79 -2.87
CA VAL A 1013 -1.91 44.90 -4.31
C VAL A 1013 -2.18 46.34 -4.71
N SER A 1014 -1.55 46.81 -5.79
CA SER A 1014 -1.96 48.00 -6.55
C SER A 1014 -2.28 47.65 -7.99
N ILE A 1015 -3.22 48.39 -8.61
CA ILE A 1015 -3.68 48.16 -9.98
C ILE A 1015 -3.51 49.45 -10.77
N ASP A 1016 -2.73 49.36 -11.85
CA ASP A 1016 -2.43 50.45 -12.76
C ASP A 1016 -2.94 50.13 -14.18
N TRP A 1017 -3.49 51.15 -14.84
CA TRP A 1017 -4.14 51.04 -16.15
C TRP A 1017 -3.34 51.80 -17.21
N GLY A 1018 -3.06 51.14 -18.33
CA GLY A 1018 -2.43 51.75 -19.51
C GLY A 1018 -3.09 51.29 -20.81
N ASP A 1019 -2.70 51.88 -21.95
CA ASP A 1019 -3.27 51.66 -23.30
C ASP A 1019 -3.55 50.18 -23.66
N GLY A 1020 -4.71 49.63 -23.25
CA GLY A 1020 -5.12 48.25 -23.51
C GLY A 1020 -4.39 47.16 -22.69
N ILE A 1021 -3.69 47.55 -21.62
CA ILE A 1021 -2.97 46.65 -20.69
C ILE A 1021 -3.29 47.07 -19.25
N VAL A 1022 -3.48 46.08 -18.39
CA VAL A 1022 -3.59 46.27 -16.94
C VAL A 1022 -2.38 45.64 -16.28
N VAL A 1023 -1.78 46.36 -15.34
CA VAL A 1023 -0.62 45.91 -14.57
C VAL A 1023 -1.01 45.93 -13.10
N SER A 1024 -0.84 44.80 -12.43
CA SER A 1024 -1.05 44.69 -11.00
C SER A 1024 0.28 44.42 -10.31
N GLU A 1025 0.64 45.27 -9.36
CA GLU A 1025 1.81 45.08 -8.52
C GLU A 1025 1.38 44.39 -7.22
N LEU A 1026 1.99 43.23 -6.93
CA LEU A 1026 1.86 42.52 -5.67
C LEU A 1026 3.18 42.65 -4.92
N ARG A 1027 3.18 43.30 -3.77
CA ARG A 1027 4.36 43.47 -2.91
C ARG A 1027 4.26 42.63 -1.64
N ASN A 1028 5.23 41.75 -1.42
CA ASN A 1028 5.31 40.91 -0.23
C ASN A 1028 5.54 41.78 1.01
N VAL A 1029 4.64 41.69 1.98
CA VAL A 1029 4.65 42.44 3.24
C VAL A 1029 4.78 41.53 4.47
N GLN A 1030 5.16 40.27 4.29
CA GLN A 1030 5.33 39.30 5.37
C GLN A 1030 6.69 39.48 6.06
N GLU A 1031 6.72 40.13 7.22
CA GLU A 1031 7.96 40.60 7.88
C GLU A 1031 8.98 39.49 8.21
N ASP A 1032 8.51 38.28 8.51
CA ASP A 1032 9.35 37.11 8.84
C ASP A 1032 9.72 36.25 7.61
N SER A 1033 9.27 36.64 6.42
CA SER A 1033 9.59 35.94 5.19
C SER A 1033 11.01 36.26 4.69
N PRO A 1034 11.78 35.27 4.20
CA PRO A 1034 13.02 35.51 3.47
C PRO A 1034 12.80 36.29 2.15
N LEU A 1035 11.55 36.38 1.69
CA LEU A 1035 11.13 37.11 0.50
C LEU A 1035 10.43 38.45 0.84
N PHE A 1036 10.53 38.94 2.08
CA PHE A 1036 9.97 40.24 2.45
C PHE A 1036 10.42 41.36 1.50
N GLY A 1037 9.46 42.08 0.93
CA GLY A 1037 9.70 43.12 -0.07
C GLY A 1037 9.81 42.63 -1.52
N LEU A 1038 9.70 41.33 -1.79
CA LEU A 1038 9.54 40.78 -3.13
C LEU A 1038 8.36 41.44 -3.85
N CYS A 1039 8.59 41.89 -5.08
CA CYS A 1039 7.56 42.48 -5.92
C CYS A 1039 7.27 41.59 -7.13
N LYS A 1040 5.98 41.31 -7.37
CA LYS A 1040 5.47 40.67 -8.59
C LYS A 1040 4.64 41.67 -9.38
N ARG A 1041 5.02 41.97 -10.61
CA ARG A 1041 4.22 42.78 -11.54
C ARG A 1041 3.57 41.88 -12.56
N VAL A 1042 2.25 41.74 -12.46
CA VAL A 1042 1.43 40.87 -13.29
C VAL A 1042 0.74 41.72 -14.35
N ALA A 1043 1.09 41.52 -15.62
CA ALA A 1043 0.54 42.29 -16.73
C ALA A 1043 -0.36 41.44 -17.63
N LEU A 1044 -1.58 41.93 -17.88
CA LEU A 1044 -2.58 41.33 -18.74
C LEU A 1044 -2.94 42.28 -19.89
N ALA A 1045 -2.79 41.82 -21.13
CA ALA A 1045 -3.20 42.55 -22.33
C ALA A 1045 -4.52 42.01 -22.88
N GLY A 1046 -5.38 42.89 -23.40
CA GLY A 1046 -6.72 42.50 -23.86
C GLY A 1046 -6.76 41.46 -24.98
N ALA A 1047 -5.79 41.50 -25.90
CA ALA A 1047 -5.81 40.73 -27.16
C ALA A 1047 -4.91 39.47 -27.17
N VAL A 1048 -4.16 39.20 -26.08
CA VAL A 1048 -3.18 38.11 -26.05
C VAL A 1048 -3.52 37.11 -24.93
N PRO A 1049 -3.56 35.80 -25.21
CA PRO A 1049 -3.87 34.78 -24.20
C PRO A 1049 -2.62 34.42 -23.38
N SER A 1050 -1.99 35.41 -22.75
CA SER A 1050 -0.81 35.21 -21.89
C SER A 1050 -0.77 36.19 -20.73
N LEU A 1051 -0.19 35.75 -19.61
CA LEU A 1051 0.08 36.54 -18.43
C LEU A 1051 1.59 36.73 -18.29
N LEU A 1052 2.07 37.98 -18.39
CA LEU A 1052 3.47 38.30 -18.12
C LEU A 1052 3.62 38.58 -16.61
N VAL A 1053 4.64 38.01 -15.99
CA VAL A 1053 4.96 38.21 -14.58
C VAL A 1053 6.41 38.63 -14.46
N ALA A 1054 6.64 39.86 -13.99
CA ALA A 1054 7.97 40.37 -13.64
C ALA A 1054 8.19 40.19 -12.14
N TYR A 1055 9.32 39.60 -11.76
CA TYR A 1055 9.75 39.46 -10.37
C TYR A 1055 10.87 40.46 -10.09
N ASP A 1056 10.82 41.16 -8.97
CA ASP A 1056 11.92 41.96 -8.44
C ASP A 1056 12.23 41.50 -7.00
N LEU A 1057 13.33 40.76 -6.84
CA LEU A 1057 13.76 40.18 -5.58
C LEU A 1057 14.30 41.25 -4.62
N PRO A 1058 14.03 41.13 -3.30
CA PRO A 1058 14.51 42.09 -2.32
C PRO A 1058 16.04 42.02 -2.14
N PRO A 1059 16.69 43.10 -1.68
CA PRO A 1059 18.12 43.09 -1.37
C PRO A 1059 18.44 42.03 -0.29
N GLY A 1060 19.22 41.00 -0.66
CA GLY A 1060 19.63 39.93 0.27
C GLY A 1060 19.05 38.55 -0.04
N ALA A 1061 18.11 38.43 -0.99
CA ALA A 1061 17.66 37.13 -1.48
C ALA A 1061 18.72 36.47 -2.38
N ASP A 1062 19.05 35.20 -2.12
CA ASP A 1062 20.00 34.39 -2.92
C ASP A 1062 19.37 33.78 -4.19
N GLY A 1063 18.12 34.14 -4.48
CA GLY A 1063 17.29 33.61 -5.56
C GLY A 1063 15.93 33.09 -5.06
N VAL A 1064 15.10 32.64 -5.99
CA VAL A 1064 13.78 32.04 -5.70
C VAL A 1064 13.52 30.85 -6.60
N THR A 1065 12.85 29.83 -6.07
CA THR A 1065 12.27 28.74 -6.87
C THR A 1065 10.79 29.03 -7.06
N VAL A 1066 10.31 29.02 -8.31
CA VAL A 1066 8.89 29.25 -8.60
C VAL A 1066 8.28 27.97 -9.15
N HIS A 1067 7.21 27.50 -8.52
CA HIS A 1067 6.46 26.32 -8.91
C HIS A 1067 5.17 26.73 -9.64
N THR A 1068 4.82 26.00 -10.70
CA THR A 1068 3.57 26.17 -11.42
C THR A 1068 3.04 24.82 -11.89
N CYS A 1069 1.83 24.46 -11.46
CA CYS A 1069 1.17 23.23 -11.88
C CYS A 1069 0.16 23.52 -13.00
N LEU A 1070 0.34 22.83 -14.12
CA LEU A 1070 -0.41 23.04 -15.35
C LEU A 1070 -1.38 21.89 -15.62
N SER A 1071 -2.64 22.22 -15.84
CA SER A 1071 -3.76 21.30 -16.05
C SER A 1071 -4.49 21.63 -17.36
N PRO A 1072 -3.95 21.32 -18.55
CA PRO A 1072 -4.34 21.88 -19.85
C PRO A 1072 -5.83 21.78 -20.22
N ASP A 1073 -6.61 20.92 -19.57
CA ASP A 1073 -8.07 20.91 -19.65
C ASP A 1073 -8.60 20.15 -18.43
N TYR A 1074 -8.70 20.82 -17.28
CA TYR A 1074 -9.00 20.16 -16.00
C TYR A 1074 -10.29 19.32 -16.05
N TYR A 1075 -11.35 19.84 -16.67
CA TYR A 1075 -12.62 19.11 -16.82
C TYR A 1075 -12.46 17.82 -17.63
N ARG A 1076 -11.69 17.86 -18.72
CA ARG A 1076 -11.39 16.67 -19.50
C ARG A 1076 -10.53 15.69 -18.71
N LEU A 1077 -9.57 16.18 -17.93
CA LEU A 1077 -8.70 15.33 -17.11
C LEU A 1077 -9.49 14.62 -16.01
N LEU A 1078 -10.42 15.30 -15.31
CA LEU A 1078 -11.39 14.67 -14.40
C LEU A 1078 -12.13 13.50 -15.06
N ARG A 1079 -12.67 13.76 -16.25
CA ARG A 1079 -13.52 12.79 -16.95
C ARG A 1079 -12.73 11.61 -17.53
N HIS A 1080 -11.53 11.86 -18.06
CA HIS A 1080 -10.82 10.90 -18.90
C HIS A 1080 -9.55 10.32 -18.27
N GLY A 1081 -9.12 10.82 -17.11
CA GLY A 1081 -7.88 10.40 -16.48
C GLY A 1081 -6.61 10.99 -17.12
N VAL A 1082 -5.45 10.45 -16.74
CA VAL A 1082 -4.11 10.88 -17.20
C VAL A 1082 -3.83 10.65 -18.68
N ALA A 1083 -4.60 9.79 -19.35
CA ALA A 1083 -4.28 9.31 -20.68
C ALA A 1083 -4.22 10.41 -21.76
N ALA A 1084 -4.81 11.58 -21.48
CA ALA A 1084 -4.80 12.73 -22.37
C ALA A 1084 -3.72 13.79 -22.03
N LEU A 1085 -3.03 13.66 -20.89
CA LEU A 1085 -2.04 14.62 -20.41
C LEU A 1085 -0.66 14.31 -21.00
N GLN A 1086 -0.02 15.31 -21.58
CA GLN A 1086 1.35 15.20 -22.10
C GLN A 1086 2.18 16.38 -21.60
N ARG A 1087 3.36 16.10 -21.03
CA ARG A 1087 4.38 17.13 -20.78
C ARG A 1087 5.00 17.53 -22.11
N THR A 1088 5.09 18.82 -22.37
CA THR A 1088 5.73 19.42 -23.54
C THR A 1088 6.79 20.41 -23.08
N GLY A 1089 7.75 20.76 -23.93
CA GLY A 1089 8.75 21.75 -23.58
C GLY A 1089 9.95 21.81 -24.52
N GLY A 1090 10.68 22.90 -24.40
CA GLY A 1090 11.99 23.14 -24.99
C GLY A 1090 12.95 23.71 -23.93
N THR A 1091 13.98 24.39 -24.41
CA THR A 1091 15.00 25.06 -23.62
C THR A 1091 14.42 26.28 -22.92
N SER A 1092 13.61 27.08 -23.61
CA SER A 1092 13.11 28.34 -23.06
C SER A 1092 11.64 28.31 -22.64
N TRP A 1093 10.99 27.16 -22.69
CA TRP A 1093 9.61 26.99 -22.25
C TRP A 1093 9.34 25.55 -21.80
N GLN A 1094 8.48 25.37 -20.81
CA GLN A 1094 7.94 24.06 -20.43
C GLN A 1094 6.43 24.15 -20.36
N GLY A 1095 5.74 23.05 -20.61
CA GLY A 1095 4.28 23.07 -20.70
C GLY A 1095 3.62 21.71 -20.54
N ALA A 1096 2.31 21.77 -20.67
CA ALA A 1096 1.43 20.62 -20.68
C ALA A 1096 0.40 20.77 -21.80
N SER A 1097 0.05 19.66 -22.43
CA SER A 1097 -1.02 19.61 -23.41
C SER A 1097 -2.04 18.53 -23.09
N SER A 1098 -3.29 18.87 -23.36
CA SER A 1098 -4.32 17.92 -23.76
C SER A 1098 -4.49 18.13 -25.26
N ARG A 1099 -4.80 17.10 -26.06
CA ARG A 1099 -4.80 17.16 -27.55
C ARG A 1099 -5.35 18.44 -28.22
N ALA A 1100 -6.21 19.22 -27.55
CA ALA A 1100 -6.81 20.45 -28.06
C ALA A 1100 -6.45 21.73 -27.27
N THR A 1101 -5.67 21.64 -26.19
CA THR A 1101 -5.30 22.77 -25.34
C THR A 1101 -3.88 22.63 -24.83
N HIS A 1102 -3.10 23.67 -25.04
CA HIS A 1102 -1.69 23.76 -24.67
C HIS A 1102 -1.53 24.92 -23.71
N VAL A 1103 -0.88 24.67 -22.58
CA VAL A 1103 -0.51 25.69 -21.60
C VAL A 1103 0.97 25.53 -21.29
N TRP A 1104 1.67 26.64 -21.15
CA TRP A 1104 3.11 26.66 -20.99
C TRP A 1104 3.58 27.85 -20.15
N VAL A 1105 4.77 27.71 -19.59
CA VAL A 1105 5.56 28.75 -18.97
C VAL A 1105 6.81 28.96 -19.83
N ALA A 1106 7.10 30.20 -20.21
CA ALA A 1106 8.29 30.57 -20.95
C ALA A 1106 9.19 31.53 -20.16
N LEU A 1107 10.50 31.42 -20.40
CA LEU A 1107 11.56 32.23 -19.80
C LEU A 1107 12.23 33.08 -20.87
N ALA A 1108 12.75 34.23 -20.46
CA ALA A 1108 13.66 35.01 -21.28
C ALA A 1108 15.03 34.31 -21.34
N ASP A 1109 15.65 34.23 -22.52
CA ASP A 1109 16.95 33.56 -22.71
C ASP A 1109 18.16 34.42 -22.27
N ASP A 1110 17.93 35.69 -21.96
CA ASP A 1110 18.92 36.68 -21.52
C ASP A 1110 18.96 36.89 -19.99
N GLU A 1111 18.22 36.09 -19.22
CA GLU A 1111 18.08 36.23 -17.76
C GLU A 1111 18.55 34.98 -17.02
N ASP A 1112 19.11 35.15 -15.82
CA ASP A 1112 19.67 34.05 -15.00
C ASP A 1112 18.55 33.24 -14.30
N SER A 1113 17.84 32.47 -15.13
CA SER A 1113 16.74 31.59 -14.74
C SER A 1113 16.88 30.23 -15.45
N ALA A 1114 16.61 29.14 -14.73
CA ALA A 1114 16.77 27.79 -15.27
C ALA A 1114 15.66 26.85 -14.77
N TRP A 1115 15.24 25.92 -15.63
CA TRP A 1115 14.37 24.82 -15.22
C TRP A 1115 15.05 23.92 -14.20
N CYS A 1116 14.30 23.44 -13.22
CA CYS A 1116 14.76 22.50 -12.22
C CYS A 1116 13.73 21.40 -11.96
N ASP A 1117 14.17 20.31 -11.34
CA ASP A 1117 13.26 19.22 -10.97
C ASP A 1117 12.31 19.69 -9.85
N PRO A 1118 11.00 19.41 -9.96
CA PRO A 1118 10.06 19.74 -8.91
C PRO A 1118 10.35 18.96 -7.62
N GLU A 1119 10.22 19.64 -6.48
CA GLU A 1119 10.41 19.04 -5.15
C GLU A 1119 9.22 18.17 -4.73
N ALA A 1120 8.02 18.47 -5.24
CA ALA A 1120 6.77 17.75 -4.96
C ALA A 1120 6.44 16.70 -6.04
N GLN A 1121 5.64 15.70 -5.66
CA GLN A 1121 5.11 14.71 -6.60
C GLN A 1121 4.03 15.35 -7.49
N GLU A 1122 3.94 14.94 -8.74
CA GLU A 1122 2.88 15.41 -9.63
C GLU A 1122 1.49 14.92 -9.15
N PRO A 1123 0.46 15.79 -9.12
CA PRO A 1123 -0.86 15.45 -8.58
C PRO A 1123 -1.70 14.51 -9.46
N GLY A 1124 -1.11 13.91 -10.50
CA GLY A 1124 -1.78 13.00 -11.45
C GLY A 1124 -2.71 13.68 -12.43
N HIS A 1125 -3.34 14.82 -12.10
CA HIS A 1125 -4.20 15.56 -13.01
C HIS A 1125 -3.52 16.80 -13.63
N GLY A 1126 -2.22 17.01 -13.37
CA GLY A 1126 -1.46 18.16 -13.86
C GLY A 1126 0.04 17.88 -13.95
N VAL A 1127 0.75 18.79 -14.61
CA VAL A 1127 2.21 18.75 -14.78
C VAL A 1127 2.84 19.84 -13.93
N LEU A 1128 3.72 19.45 -13.00
CA LEU A 1128 4.40 20.40 -12.13
C LEU A 1128 5.69 20.91 -12.79
N ILE A 1129 5.77 22.21 -13.03
CA ILE A 1129 6.95 22.89 -13.57
C ILE A 1129 7.61 23.67 -12.46
N SER A 1130 8.94 23.60 -12.40
CA SER A 1130 9.74 24.34 -11.43
C SER A 1130 10.89 25.04 -12.13
N LEU A 1131 11.12 26.29 -11.77
CA LEU A 1131 12.23 27.09 -12.24
C LEU A 1131 12.95 27.72 -11.05
N ARG A 1132 14.25 27.89 -11.17
CA ARG A 1132 15.08 28.61 -10.20
C ARG A 1132 15.63 29.85 -10.87
N ALA A 1133 15.41 31.01 -10.25
CA ALA A 1133 15.96 32.28 -10.68
C ALA A 1133 16.98 32.78 -9.65
N GLN A 1134 18.14 33.22 -10.12
CA GLN A 1134 19.19 33.87 -9.31
C GLN A 1134 19.30 35.37 -9.59
N ALA A 1135 18.76 35.83 -10.73
CA ALA A 1135 18.70 37.24 -11.07
C ALA A 1135 17.84 38.03 -10.06
N ARG A 1136 18.25 39.26 -9.77
CA ARG A 1136 17.46 40.20 -8.94
C ARG A 1136 16.14 40.60 -9.60
N SER A 1137 16.07 40.58 -10.91
CA SER A 1137 14.85 40.82 -11.66
C SER A 1137 14.78 39.83 -12.82
N PHE A 1138 13.62 39.20 -13.02
CA PHE A 1138 13.40 38.23 -14.09
C PHE A 1138 11.93 38.18 -14.52
N HIS A 1139 11.68 37.64 -15.71
CA HIS A 1139 10.36 37.59 -16.33
C HIS A 1139 9.92 36.16 -16.61
N LEU A 1140 8.67 35.87 -16.29
CA LEU A 1140 7.97 34.65 -16.64
C LEU A 1140 6.78 34.99 -17.54
N LEU A 1141 6.49 34.13 -18.51
CA LEU A 1141 5.29 34.24 -19.32
C LEU A 1141 4.47 32.96 -19.21
N ILE A 1142 3.27 33.04 -18.65
CA ILE A 1142 2.30 31.94 -18.68
C ILE A 1142 1.41 32.14 -19.91
N GLY A 1143 1.49 31.23 -20.87
CA GLY A 1143 0.80 31.38 -22.15
C GLY A 1143 0.00 30.16 -22.56
N LEU A 1144 -0.90 30.39 -23.50
CA LEU A 1144 -1.82 29.39 -24.04
C LEU A 1144 -1.69 29.29 -25.56
N GLY A 1145 -1.89 28.09 -26.09
CA GLY A 1145 -1.80 27.81 -27.52
C GLY A 1145 -0.48 27.16 -27.95
N GLU A 1146 -0.32 26.96 -29.25
CA GLU A 1146 0.90 26.38 -29.82
C GLU A 1146 2.11 27.29 -29.57
N ILE A 1147 3.25 26.67 -29.28
CA ILE A 1147 4.50 27.35 -28.99
C ILE A 1147 5.67 26.52 -29.52
N ASP A 1148 6.69 27.21 -29.99
CA ASP A 1148 8.04 26.69 -30.22
C ASP A 1148 9.07 27.66 -29.64
N GLU A 1149 10.36 27.32 -29.72
CA GLU A 1149 11.44 28.16 -29.15
C GLU A 1149 11.44 29.58 -29.71
N LYS A 1150 11.17 29.74 -31.01
CA LYS A 1150 11.18 31.05 -31.67
C LYS A 1150 10.00 31.89 -31.20
N VAL A 1151 8.80 31.30 -31.23
CA VAL A 1151 7.57 31.95 -30.76
C VAL A 1151 7.67 32.30 -29.28
N ALA A 1152 8.25 31.42 -28.46
CA ALA A 1152 8.48 31.67 -27.04
C ALA A 1152 9.29 32.96 -26.83
N GLN A 1153 10.47 33.04 -27.45
CA GLN A 1153 11.36 34.20 -27.28
C GLN A 1153 10.76 35.49 -27.88
N GLU A 1154 10.14 35.42 -29.05
CA GLU A 1154 9.47 36.58 -29.65
C GLU A 1154 8.32 37.09 -28.77
N THR A 1155 7.55 36.19 -28.16
CA THR A 1155 6.42 36.56 -27.29
C THR A 1155 6.90 37.15 -25.97
N VAL A 1156 7.90 36.54 -25.33
CA VAL A 1156 8.51 37.05 -24.09
C VAL A 1156 9.12 38.44 -24.34
N LYS A 1157 9.89 38.61 -25.42
CA LYS A 1157 10.48 39.90 -25.80
C LYS A 1157 9.41 40.97 -26.05
N SER A 1158 8.39 40.66 -26.84
CA SER A 1158 7.30 41.61 -27.13
C SER A 1158 6.53 42.01 -25.86
N ALA A 1159 6.33 41.06 -24.93
CA ALA A 1159 5.68 41.34 -23.66
C ALA A 1159 6.54 42.26 -22.77
N ARG A 1160 7.86 42.01 -22.69
CA ARG A 1160 8.81 42.87 -21.96
C ARG A 1160 8.87 44.29 -22.52
N GLU A 1161 8.91 44.44 -23.84
CA GLU A 1161 8.89 45.75 -24.50
C GLU A 1161 7.63 46.55 -24.16
N ARG A 1162 6.46 45.91 -24.15
CA ARG A 1162 5.19 46.55 -23.74
C ARG A 1162 5.22 47.01 -22.28
N LEU A 1163 5.75 46.18 -21.38
CA LEU A 1163 5.87 46.53 -19.96
C LEU A 1163 6.85 47.70 -19.74
N ALA A 1164 7.97 47.71 -20.46
CA ALA A 1164 8.97 48.78 -20.37
C ALA A 1164 8.41 50.14 -20.83
N VAL A 1165 7.57 50.17 -21.86
CA VAL A 1165 6.90 51.39 -22.32
C VAL A 1165 5.96 51.96 -21.26
N LEU A 1166 5.25 51.10 -20.51
CA LEU A 1166 4.39 51.52 -19.41
C LEU A 1166 5.21 52.11 -18.24
N ALA A 1167 6.26 51.41 -17.82
CA ALA A 1167 7.14 51.88 -16.74
C ALA A 1167 7.83 53.21 -17.08
N ALA A 1168 8.21 53.43 -18.35
CA ALA A 1168 8.79 54.68 -18.80
C ALA A 1168 7.80 55.86 -18.73
N ARG A 1169 6.50 55.62 -18.95
CA ARG A 1169 5.46 56.65 -18.88
C ARG A 1169 5.18 57.11 -17.45
N GLU A 1170 5.18 56.17 -16.49
CA GLU A 1170 5.04 56.48 -15.06
C GLU A 1170 6.14 57.42 -14.56
N LEU A 1171 7.39 57.20 -15.01
CA LEU A 1171 8.53 58.05 -14.68
C LEU A 1171 8.46 59.47 -15.29
N THR A 1172 7.70 59.65 -16.38
CA THR A 1172 7.53 60.95 -17.06
C THR A 1172 6.33 61.78 -16.58
N GLY A 1173 5.45 61.23 -15.75
CA GLY A 1173 4.34 61.97 -15.12
C GLY A 1173 3.13 62.26 -16.03
N ASP A 1174 3.10 61.77 -17.27
CA ASP A 1174 1.93 61.86 -18.15
C ASP A 1174 0.88 60.79 -17.75
N ARG A 1175 0.02 61.13 -16.78
CA ARG A 1175 -1.25 60.42 -16.54
C ARG A 1175 -2.27 60.90 -17.57
N ALA A 1176 -2.56 60.07 -18.58
CA ALA A 1176 -3.63 60.30 -19.55
C ALA A 1176 -4.96 59.76 -19.05
#